data_AF-A0A927P7A3-F1
#
_entry.id   AF-A0A927P7A3-F1
#
_cell.length_a   1.000
_cell.length_b   1.000
_cell.length_c   1.000
_cell.angle_alpha   90.00
_cell.angle_beta   90.00
_cell.angle_gamma   90.00
#
_symmetry.space_group_name_H-M   'P 1'
#
loop_
_entity.id
_entity.type
_entity.pdbx_description
1 polymer ?
#
loop_
_entity_poly.entity_id
_entity_poly.type
_entity_poly.pdbx_seq_one_letter_code
_entity_poly.pdbx_strand_id
1 'polypeptide(L)'
;MRAKAGIDQTRLHPERKAGENRFAAARSIKFMMALVLLLSIVFSVVSVASAGVLEDLYLKRGPKTSYAIYEAYVTSKVPVYDGEPIVFELTENNQCEVGGSITFTVEVPSSMFVYPVFTYNMTGENILDNIYTMKVDGAFPYDEASALELDTYWVQAEEKSYDRYDNEVIAMPTKDMGTITCRMLGRDGMYSKGLGIFLSQGAHEITLSCREGAFVLHSFALEAPVKPQPAVTGEMEGSYIISLQGEEMTKRNNPNIHAGSDFNIQLTPYDVEKKVLNYVEEGSYDTAGDLITYTFTVEQEGNYALALRMRQTSLTDFPVRRTFYVDGVIPGPAFEEADFDYNTGYSNVTVLDENGAPALIHLTAGEHTLGIQTVLDDLRPALNLMELITEEMADLSLEITKITGGNTDRFRDFNLKEFGFDVEKDLTNWAKQLREVMAYLVARCDGNENAGSLSTLTLAINTLELLAEEPNDLPKKLGQFTQGNSSAYNYIVNTINAFTLSPMALDSVHLYTDEALLPQEKSGWEQFVDTIKRFIASFNTQSYEAVETQGDGRLQVWVNRSRQYIEIMQQMVDSDFTKKTGIPVDLSIMTDESKLTLSYASGSAPDCALGVSHGKNFEMAIRGMLKDLREYNGEGEYADLPTFQEIAGRVPAGLLIPNVLEDGVYALPETADFFVLFYRTDIMESLGLEVPNSYEDVLNMLPTLQRYGMNYNNHSANGLGVQNFSTMMPYIFQCGGATHETGNIKTIIGSEEAMKGLTIMAESFLMYDMDYIVASFYQSFRDGTLPIGTGNSGMYTQLLNAAPELADKWDVALYPGITDENGDVQRWTSGAASTCIIFGNTEMDKEAWQLLDWWMSDEVQTEFAFRLQSSLGNEYLWLSANTDAFRASPWPAEHKDIIVEQLNWIYEVPRVPGSYMVEREMSNAMISACTGGENLRAALDVAILRIDREVEKKLEEFGYLVDGVLVKEFIVPDIDTVRGWLE
;
A
#
# COMPACT_ATOMS: atom_id res chain seq x y z
N MET A 1 40.47 27.38 64.33
CA MET A 1 41.87 27.84 64.50
C MET A 1 42.61 27.52 63.21
N ARG A 2 43.28 28.39 62.45
CA ARG A 2 43.73 29.79 62.57
C ARG A 2 43.52 30.47 61.21
N ALA A 3 43.23 31.77 61.25
CA ALA A 3 42.98 32.66 60.13
C ALA A 3 44.21 33.51 59.76
N LYS A 4 44.24 34.00 58.50
CA LYS A 4 44.65 35.36 58.01
C LYS A 4 44.77 35.30 56.46
N ALA A 5 43.91 35.97 55.69
CA ALA A 5 43.98 37.37 55.20
C ALA A 5 45.17 37.61 54.23
N GLY A 6 45.09 38.20 53.02
CA GLY A 6 44.04 38.81 52.19
C GLY A 6 44.70 39.77 51.15
N ILE A 7 44.07 39.88 49.95
CA ILE A 7 44.03 41.05 49.00
C ILE A 7 45.24 41.36 48.05
N ASP A 8 45.06 40.98 46.77
CA ASP A 8 44.84 41.75 45.51
C ASP A 8 45.83 42.76 44.82
N GLN A 9 45.82 42.64 43.46
CA GLN A 9 46.10 43.52 42.28
C GLN A 9 47.49 43.98 41.76
N THR A 10 47.71 43.61 40.48
CA THR A 10 48.08 44.39 39.25
C THR A 10 49.47 44.29 38.55
N ARG A 11 49.43 43.66 37.35
CA ARG A 11 49.99 43.94 35.99
C ARG A 11 51.46 44.39 35.75
N LEU A 12 52.14 43.72 34.79
CA LEU A 12 52.50 44.24 33.44
C LEU A 12 53.19 43.18 32.51
N HIS A 13 52.64 43.03 31.29
CA HIS A 13 53.16 42.59 29.96
C HIS A 13 53.82 41.21 29.69
N PRO A 14 53.50 40.57 28.54
CA PRO A 14 54.28 40.83 27.31
C PRO A 14 53.46 40.89 25.99
N GLU A 15 53.74 41.90 25.16
CA GLU A 15 53.50 41.88 23.71
C GLU A 15 54.74 41.32 23.00
N ARG A 16 54.55 40.25 22.21
CA ARG A 16 55.34 39.80 21.04
C ARG A 16 55.20 38.27 20.88
N LYS A 17 54.07 37.80 20.33
CA LYS A 17 53.92 36.45 19.75
C LYS A 17 52.62 36.20 18.96
N ALA A 18 51.90 37.26 18.54
CA ALA A 18 50.61 37.12 17.85
C ALA A 18 50.69 37.15 16.30
N GLY A 19 51.86 37.46 15.72
CA GLY A 19 52.01 37.61 14.26
C GLY A 19 52.27 36.31 13.49
N GLU A 20 52.99 35.35 14.08
CA GLU A 20 53.41 34.13 13.37
C GLU A 20 52.37 32.99 13.43
N ASN A 21 51.55 32.93 14.48
CA ASN A 21 50.51 31.90 14.62
C ASN A 21 49.29 32.11 13.71
N ARG A 22 48.99 33.35 13.28
CA ARG A 22 47.90 33.63 12.33
C ARG A 22 48.21 33.17 10.91
N PHE A 23 49.48 33.22 10.50
CA PHE A 23 49.90 32.72 9.18
C PHE A 23 49.98 31.19 9.11
N ALA A 24 50.34 30.52 10.22
CA ALA A 24 50.34 29.06 10.30
C ALA A 24 48.92 28.47 10.34
N ALA A 25 48.00 29.07 11.12
CA ALA A 25 46.60 28.66 11.17
C ALA A 25 45.87 28.91 9.84
N ALA A 26 46.11 30.05 9.17
CA ALA A 26 45.53 30.30 7.85
C ALA A 26 46.07 29.35 6.76
N ARG A 27 47.34 28.90 6.88
CA ARG A 27 47.90 27.87 5.98
C ARG A 27 47.36 26.47 6.27
N SER A 28 47.18 26.10 7.55
CA SER A 28 46.62 24.79 7.89
C SER A 28 45.14 24.69 7.52
N ILE A 29 44.36 25.76 7.70
CA ILE A 29 42.96 25.83 7.26
C ILE A 29 42.87 25.77 5.73
N LYS A 30 43.71 26.52 5.00
CA LYS A 30 43.76 26.41 3.52
C LYS A 30 44.22 25.05 3.03
N PHE A 31 45.13 24.37 3.74
CA PHE A 31 45.57 23.03 3.38
C PHE A 31 44.51 21.96 3.71
N MET A 32 43.76 22.13 4.80
CA MET A 32 42.65 21.26 5.17
C MET A 32 41.44 21.44 4.25
N MET A 33 41.09 22.69 3.90
CA MET A 33 40.09 22.98 2.85
C MET A 33 40.53 22.43 1.50
N ALA A 34 41.80 22.57 1.11
CA ALA A 34 42.30 21.99 -0.14
C ALA A 34 42.30 20.45 -0.12
N LEU A 35 42.49 19.81 1.03
CA LEU A 35 42.40 18.36 1.18
C LEU A 35 40.95 17.87 1.12
N VAL A 36 40.02 18.60 1.75
CA VAL A 36 38.57 18.34 1.65
C VAL A 36 38.09 18.54 0.22
N LEU A 37 38.53 19.60 -0.47
CA LEU A 37 38.26 19.83 -1.91
C LEU A 37 38.86 18.72 -2.79
N LEU A 38 40.06 18.25 -2.49
CA LEU A 38 40.67 17.14 -3.23
C LEU A 38 39.94 15.82 -2.98
N LEU A 39 39.46 15.58 -1.77
CA LEU A 39 38.66 14.42 -1.43
C LEU A 39 37.29 14.49 -2.12
N SER A 40 36.58 15.62 -2.05
CA SER A 40 35.28 15.80 -2.72
C SER A 40 35.39 15.66 -4.23
N ILE A 41 36.38 16.30 -4.88
CA ILE A 41 36.63 16.13 -6.32
C ILE A 41 36.95 14.66 -6.67
N VAL A 42 37.72 13.96 -5.83
CA VAL A 42 38.01 12.54 -6.07
C VAL A 42 36.76 11.69 -5.91
N PHE A 43 35.90 11.94 -4.91
CA PHE A 43 34.64 11.21 -4.75
C PHE A 43 33.64 11.51 -5.88
N SER A 44 33.50 12.76 -6.32
CA SER A 44 32.63 13.13 -7.45
C SER A 44 33.11 12.50 -8.77
N VAL A 45 34.42 12.51 -9.05
CA VAL A 45 34.98 11.89 -10.27
C VAL A 45 34.85 10.37 -10.23
N VAL A 46 35.04 9.74 -9.07
CA VAL A 46 34.82 8.30 -8.89
C VAL A 46 33.34 7.94 -9.04
N SER A 47 32.42 8.75 -8.49
CA SER A 47 30.97 8.56 -8.58
C SER A 47 30.44 8.65 -10.02
N VAL A 48 30.88 9.65 -10.80
CA VAL A 48 30.48 9.79 -12.21
C VAL A 48 31.05 8.65 -13.06
N ALA A 49 32.29 8.22 -12.79
CA ALA A 49 32.91 7.11 -13.49
C ALA A 49 32.23 5.76 -13.17
N SER A 50 31.76 5.55 -11.93
CA SER A 50 31.03 4.34 -11.55
C SER A 50 29.58 4.34 -12.07
N ALA A 51 28.92 5.50 -12.15
CA ALA A 51 27.59 5.63 -12.79
C ALA A 51 27.60 5.10 -14.22
N GLY A 52 28.55 5.59 -15.03
CA GLY A 52 28.69 5.17 -16.42
C GLY A 52 29.05 3.69 -16.58
N VAL A 53 29.68 3.06 -15.57
CA VAL A 53 29.93 1.61 -15.58
C VAL A 53 28.64 0.82 -15.35
N LEU A 54 27.81 1.21 -14.38
CA LEU A 54 26.55 0.53 -14.12
C LEU A 54 25.59 0.69 -15.30
N GLU A 55 25.51 1.91 -15.84
CA GLU A 55 24.68 2.20 -17.01
C GLU A 55 25.15 1.43 -18.24
N ASP A 56 26.46 1.36 -18.53
CA ASP A 56 26.99 0.55 -19.63
C ASP A 56 26.72 -0.96 -19.43
N LEU A 57 26.77 -1.47 -18.19
CA LEU A 57 26.40 -2.85 -17.88
C LEU A 57 24.92 -3.11 -18.16
N TYR A 58 24.04 -2.20 -17.75
CA TYR A 58 22.61 -2.28 -18.01
C TYR A 58 22.31 -2.17 -19.51
N LEU A 59 22.81 -1.16 -20.20
CA LEU A 59 22.57 -0.92 -21.64
C LEU A 59 23.00 -2.10 -22.54
N LYS A 60 23.96 -2.91 -22.09
CA LYS A 60 24.42 -4.10 -22.83
C LYS A 60 23.53 -5.33 -22.68
N ARG A 61 22.75 -5.43 -21.61
CA ARG A 61 22.07 -6.66 -21.19
C ARG A 61 20.58 -6.49 -20.91
N GLY A 62 20.15 -5.29 -20.55
CA GLY A 62 18.77 -4.98 -20.23
C GLY A 62 17.82 -5.20 -21.42
N PRO A 63 16.51 -5.15 -21.15
CA PRO A 63 15.48 -5.31 -22.17
C PRO A 63 15.65 -4.28 -23.27
N LYS A 64 15.72 -4.71 -24.54
CA LYS A 64 15.86 -3.77 -25.67
C LYS A 64 14.69 -2.82 -25.84
N THR A 65 13.59 -3.13 -25.16
CA THR A 65 12.33 -2.41 -25.11
C THR A 65 12.26 -1.43 -23.94
N SER A 66 13.25 -1.35 -23.03
CA SER A 66 13.25 -0.37 -21.95
C SER A 66 13.59 1.05 -22.44
N TYR A 67 13.06 2.04 -21.74
CA TYR A 67 13.27 3.46 -22.04
C TYR A 67 14.75 3.83 -22.04
N ALA A 68 15.52 3.39 -21.04
CA ALA A 68 16.95 3.69 -20.95
C ALA A 68 17.72 3.23 -22.19
N ILE A 69 17.47 2.01 -22.69
CA ILE A 69 18.12 1.49 -23.89
C ILE A 69 17.62 2.22 -25.14
N TYR A 70 16.32 2.50 -25.21
CA TYR A 70 15.71 3.27 -26.28
C TYR A 70 16.31 4.68 -26.39
N GLU A 71 16.37 5.43 -25.29
CA GLU A 71 16.92 6.78 -25.21
C GLU A 71 18.40 6.77 -25.65
N ALA A 72 19.23 5.91 -25.05
CA ALA A 72 20.65 5.81 -25.40
C ALA A 72 20.86 5.47 -26.89
N TYR A 73 20.06 4.55 -27.43
CA TYR A 73 20.14 4.16 -28.84
C TYR A 73 19.74 5.29 -29.78
N VAL A 74 18.61 5.96 -29.52
CA VAL A 74 18.10 7.02 -30.40
C VAL A 74 18.99 8.25 -30.35
N THR A 75 19.35 8.72 -29.14
CA THR A 75 20.14 9.94 -28.95
C THR A 75 21.57 9.82 -29.49
N SER A 76 22.08 8.59 -29.65
CA SER A 76 23.34 8.33 -30.37
C SER A 76 23.28 8.58 -31.88
N LYS A 77 22.08 8.66 -32.46
CA LYS A 77 21.83 8.75 -33.92
C LYS A 77 21.11 10.03 -34.33
N VAL A 78 20.30 10.58 -33.46
CA VAL A 78 19.40 11.70 -33.73
C VAL A 78 19.64 12.77 -32.67
N PRO A 79 19.70 14.06 -33.03
CA PRO A 79 19.85 15.12 -32.04
C PRO A 79 18.66 15.17 -31.08
N VAL A 80 18.95 15.40 -29.80
CA VAL A 80 17.98 15.83 -28.81
C VAL A 80 17.53 17.24 -29.17
N TYR A 81 16.22 17.49 -29.11
CA TYR A 81 15.64 18.78 -29.39
C TYR A 81 16.08 19.81 -28.34
N ASP A 82 16.45 21.00 -28.80
CA ASP A 82 16.90 22.12 -27.95
C ASP A 82 16.28 23.45 -28.44
N GLY A 83 15.12 23.36 -29.10
CA GLY A 83 14.37 24.51 -29.63
C GLY A 83 13.19 24.91 -28.74
N GLU A 84 12.45 25.92 -29.20
CA GLU A 84 11.20 26.38 -28.57
C GLU A 84 10.09 25.30 -28.61
N PRO A 85 9.21 25.22 -27.62
CA PRO A 85 8.13 24.21 -27.60
C PRO A 85 7.31 24.15 -28.90
N ILE A 86 7.11 22.95 -29.44
CA ILE A 86 6.18 22.71 -30.56
C ILE A 86 4.83 22.28 -29.97
N VAL A 87 3.83 23.17 -30.01
CA VAL A 87 2.54 22.99 -29.34
C VAL A 87 1.44 22.59 -30.32
N PHE A 88 0.66 21.57 -29.95
CA PHE A 88 -0.50 21.07 -30.66
C PHE A 88 -1.75 21.22 -29.76
N GLU A 89 -2.70 22.05 -30.18
CA GLU A 89 -3.96 22.28 -29.45
C GLU A 89 -5.04 21.27 -29.87
N LEU A 90 -5.74 20.71 -28.90
CA LEU A 90 -6.87 19.79 -29.09
C LEU A 90 -8.17 20.49 -28.68
N THR A 91 -9.13 20.55 -29.61
CA THR A 91 -10.43 21.23 -29.40
C THR A 91 -11.64 20.33 -29.58
N GLU A 92 -11.45 19.11 -30.09
CA GLU A 92 -12.49 18.10 -30.29
C GLU A 92 -11.92 16.71 -29.93
N ASN A 93 -12.79 15.77 -29.50
CA ASN A 93 -12.42 14.40 -29.11
C ASN A 93 -11.27 14.33 -28.10
N ASN A 94 -11.28 15.23 -27.12
CA ASN A 94 -10.16 15.44 -26.23
C ASN A 94 -10.44 15.01 -24.77
N GLN A 95 -11.59 14.37 -24.53
CA GLN A 95 -11.93 13.76 -23.25
C GLN A 95 -11.59 12.26 -23.29
N CYS A 96 -10.97 11.76 -22.23
CA CYS A 96 -10.66 10.36 -22.04
C CYS A 96 -11.10 9.91 -20.65
N GLU A 97 -11.77 8.76 -20.59
CA GLU A 97 -12.21 8.08 -19.37
C GLU A 97 -11.73 6.63 -19.44
N VAL A 98 -11.81 5.89 -18.33
CA VAL A 98 -11.38 4.49 -18.23
C VAL A 98 -11.90 3.65 -19.41
N GLY A 99 -10.98 2.97 -20.11
CA GLY A 99 -11.27 2.16 -21.30
C GLY A 99 -11.42 2.95 -22.61
N GLY A 100 -11.39 4.28 -22.55
CA GLY A 100 -11.41 5.19 -23.69
C GLY A 100 -10.02 5.49 -24.25
N SER A 101 -9.99 6.13 -25.43
CA SER A 101 -8.75 6.63 -26.05
C SER A 101 -8.94 7.92 -26.85
N ILE A 102 -7.88 8.73 -26.91
CA ILE A 102 -7.76 9.93 -27.73
C ILE A 102 -6.65 9.69 -28.77
N THR A 103 -6.93 9.98 -30.04
CA THR A 103 -5.94 9.89 -31.12
C THR A 103 -5.86 11.21 -31.87
N PHE A 104 -4.63 11.71 -32.05
CA PHE A 104 -4.36 12.95 -32.77
C PHE A 104 -3.05 12.88 -33.56
N THR A 105 -2.89 13.77 -34.55
CA THR A 105 -1.71 13.80 -35.41
C THR A 105 -0.80 14.98 -35.03
N VAL A 106 0.49 14.71 -34.90
CA VAL A 106 1.54 15.72 -34.71
C VAL A 106 2.46 15.75 -35.92
N GLU A 107 2.91 16.93 -36.34
CA GLU A 107 3.85 17.08 -37.47
C GLU A 107 5.14 17.75 -37.00
N VAL A 108 6.27 17.08 -37.19
CA VAL A 108 7.59 17.57 -36.76
C VAL A 108 8.47 17.98 -37.96
N PRO A 109 9.21 19.10 -37.84
CA PRO A 109 9.93 19.69 -38.97
C PRO A 109 11.21 18.92 -39.37
N SER A 110 11.72 18.08 -38.46
CA SER A 110 12.93 17.29 -38.63
C SER A 110 12.88 16.08 -37.70
N SER A 111 13.63 15.03 -38.02
CA SER A 111 13.81 13.90 -37.10
C SER A 111 14.48 14.37 -35.80
N MET A 112 13.86 14.11 -34.65
CA MET A 112 14.25 14.65 -33.35
C MET A 112 13.88 13.71 -32.19
N PHE A 113 14.67 13.75 -31.12
CA PHE A 113 14.29 13.19 -29.82
C PHE A 113 13.78 14.31 -28.92
N VAL A 114 12.58 14.16 -28.36
CA VAL A 114 11.79 15.22 -27.70
C VAL A 114 11.13 14.71 -26.43
N TYR A 115 10.79 15.62 -25.52
CA TYR A 115 10.05 15.30 -24.30
C TYR A 115 8.60 15.79 -24.41
N PRO A 116 7.61 14.89 -24.43
CA PRO A 116 6.21 15.26 -24.44
C PRO A 116 5.77 15.97 -23.15
N VAL A 117 4.92 16.98 -23.31
CA VAL A 117 4.30 17.75 -22.24
C VAL A 117 2.81 17.84 -22.52
N PHE A 118 1.98 17.54 -21.52
CA PHE A 118 0.53 17.54 -21.62
C PHE A 118 -0.03 18.71 -20.82
N THR A 119 -1.00 19.43 -21.40
CA THR A 119 -1.83 20.37 -20.65
C THR A 119 -3.26 19.86 -20.65
N TYR A 120 -3.83 19.62 -19.47
CA TYR A 120 -5.13 18.97 -19.32
C TYR A 120 -5.88 19.45 -18.06
N ASN A 121 -7.15 19.09 -17.95
CA ASN A 121 -7.90 19.16 -16.70
C ASN A 121 -8.35 17.75 -16.31
N MET A 122 -8.32 17.48 -15.00
CA MET A 122 -8.95 16.29 -14.44
C MET A 122 -10.47 16.45 -14.46
N THR A 123 -11.20 15.35 -14.63
CA THR A 123 -12.68 15.34 -14.63
C THR A 123 -13.29 14.38 -13.61
N GLY A 124 -12.51 13.44 -13.08
CA GLY A 124 -12.92 12.54 -11.99
C GLY A 124 -12.35 12.93 -10.63
N GLU A 125 -13.13 12.68 -9.57
CA GLU A 125 -12.77 12.95 -8.16
C GLU A 125 -12.02 11.80 -7.47
N ASN A 126 -11.68 10.72 -8.19
CA ASN A 126 -10.92 9.60 -7.61
C ASN A 126 -9.56 10.06 -7.05
N ILE A 127 -9.12 9.43 -5.96
CA ILE A 127 -7.84 9.69 -5.30
C ILE A 127 -6.68 8.89 -5.90
N LEU A 128 -6.96 7.80 -6.62
CA LEU A 128 -5.92 7.02 -7.31
C LEU A 128 -5.30 7.81 -8.46
N ASP A 129 -4.05 7.48 -8.76
CA ASP A 129 -3.26 8.08 -9.83
C ASP A 129 -3.93 7.86 -11.20
N ASN A 130 -3.82 8.85 -12.08
CA ASN A 130 -4.42 8.74 -13.42
C ASN A 130 -3.45 8.01 -14.34
N ILE A 131 -3.73 6.74 -14.59
CA ILE A 131 -2.89 5.87 -15.42
C ILE A 131 -3.38 5.90 -16.87
N TYR A 132 -2.45 6.11 -17.79
CA TYR A 132 -2.70 6.04 -19.22
C TYR A 132 -1.57 5.32 -19.96
N THR A 133 -1.81 5.04 -21.23
CA THR A 133 -0.82 4.46 -22.13
C THR A 133 -0.62 5.37 -23.33
N MET A 134 0.57 5.40 -23.91
CA MET A 134 0.86 6.17 -25.12
C MET A 134 1.46 5.32 -26.23
N LYS A 135 0.83 5.36 -27.41
CA LYS A 135 1.36 4.78 -28.65
C LYS A 135 1.74 5.86 -29.64
N VAL A 136 2.82 5.63 -30.37
CA VAL A 136 3.28 6.40 -31.52
C VAL A 136 3.15 5.53 -32.76
N ASP A 137 2.40 5.97 -33.77
CA ASP A 137 2.11 5.24 -35.00
C ASP A 137 1.61 3.80 -34.75
N GLY A 138 0.75 3.63 -33.74
CA GLY A 138 0.13 2.36 -33.37
C GLY A 138 1.00 1.41 -32.54
N ALA A 139 2.23 1.79 -32.17
CA ALA A 139 3.14 0.97 -31.36
C ALA A 139 3.60 1.70 -30.09
N PHE A 140 3.91 0.94 -29.04
CA PHE A 140 4.60 1.49 -27.87
C PHE A 140 6.07 1.79 -28.24
N PRO A 141 6.59 2.98 -27.92
CA PRO A 141 8.00 3.30 -28.19
C PRO A 141 8.97 2.47 -27.33
N TYR A 142 8.55 2.12 -26.11
CA TYR A 142 9.24 1.31 -25.09
C TYR A 142 8.21 0.81 -24.06
N ASP A 143 8.59 -0.11 -23.19
CA ASP A 143 7.70 -0.80 -22.25
C ASP A 143 7.07 0.17 -21.23
N GLU A 144 7.81 1.14 -20.71
CA GLU A 144 7.31 2.13 -19.75
C GLU A 144 6.14 2.98 -20.33
N ALA A 145 5.99 3.07 -21.66
CA ALA A 145 4.89 3.78 -22.30
C ALA A 145 3.54 3.03 -22.22
N SER A 146 3.52 1.77 -21.77
CA SER A 146 2.28 1.04 -21.49
C SER A 146 1.68 1.32 -20.10
N ALA A 147 2.40 2.06 -19.25
CA ALA A 147 1.93 2.49 -17.93
C ALA A 147 2.56 3.84 -17.54
N LEU A 148 1.89 4.93 -17.93
CA LEU A 148 2.28 6.31 -17.67
C LEU A 148 1.31 6.96 -16.69
N GLU A 149 1.77 7.99 -16.00
CA GLU A 149 0.98 8.71 -15.00
C GLU A 149 0.80 10.19 -15.39
N LEU A 150 -0.40 10.72 -15.19
CA LEU A 150 -0.68 12.14 -15.21
C LEU A 150 -0.69 12.69 -13.79
N ASP A 151 0.07 13.75 -13.55
CA ASP A 151 0.06 14.47 -12.27
C ASP A 151 -1.37 14.85 -11.88
N THR A 152 -1.69 14.67 -10.60
CA THR A 152 -2.85 15.33 -9.98
C THR A 152 -2.34 16.38 -9.02
N TYR A 153 -3.15 17.37 -8.69
CA TYR A 153 -2.82 18.30 -7.60
C TYR A 153 -3.96 18.34 -6.61
N TRP A 154 -3.58 18.61 -5.37
CA TRP A 154 -4.44 18.61 -4.21
C TRP A 154 -4.14 19.86 -3.40
N VAL A 155 -5.19 20.55 -2.97
CA VAL A 155 -5.11 21.75 -2.12
C VAL A 155 -5.63 21.43 -0.73
N GLN A 156 -5.02 22.04 0.28
CA GLN A 156 -5.45 21.88 1.67
C GLN A 156 -6.86 22.44 1.86
N ALA A 157 -7.64 21.83 2.76
CA ALA A 157 -8.95 22.35 3.13
C ALA A 157 -8.83 23.77 3.73
N GLU A 158 -9.80 24.64 3.42
CA GLU A 158 -9.79 26.04 3.89
C GLU A 158 -9.87 26.17 5.41
N GLU A 159 -10.53 25.22 6.08
CA GLU A 159 -10.70 25.21 7.53
C GLU A 159 -9.92 24.05 8.16
N LYS A 160 -9.24 24.34 9.29
CA LYS A 160 -8.64 23.30 10.12
C LYS A 160 -9.72 22.38 10.68
N SER A 161 -9.43 21.09 10.70
CA SER A 161 -10.30 20.08 11.30
C SER A 161 -9.87 19.83 12.74
N TYR A 162 -10.85 19.65 13.62
CA TYR A 162 -10.63 19.40 15.04
C TYR A 162 -11.43 18.17 15.50
N ASP A 163 -10.85 17.40 16.42
CA ASP A 163 -11.60 16.38 17.16
C ASP A 163 -12.44 17.01 18.29
N ARG A 164 -13.27 16.20 18.94
CA ARG A 164 -14.10 16.62 20.10
C ARG A 164 -13.31 17.13 21.32
N TYR A 165 -12.00 16.91 21.34
CA TYR A 165 -11.10 17.37 22.39
C TYR A 165 -10.33 18.64 21.98
N ASP A 166 -10.70 19.24 20.84
CA ASP A 166 -10.07 20.44 20.28
C ASP A 166 -8.60 20.21 19.85
N ASN A 167 -8.24 18.97 19.52
CA ASN A 167 -6.98 18.63 18.86
C ASN A 167 -7.11 18.81 17.36
N GLU A 168 -6.06 19.30 16.70
CA GLU A 168 -6.00 19.33 15.24
C GLU A 168 -5.86 17.91 14.68
N VAL A 169 -6.61 17.66 13.60
CA VAL A 169 -6.61 16.40 12.86
C VAL A 169 -6.46 16.67 11.37
N ILE A 170 -5.98 15.66 10.63
CA ILE A 170 -5.77 15.76 9.19
C ILE A 170 -7.11 16.10 8.52
N ALA A 171 -7.15 17.23 7.80
CA ALA A 171 -8.27 17.58 6.95
C ALA A 171 -8.08 16.93 5.58
N MET A 172 -9.16 16.45 4.97
CA MET A 172 -9.10 15.90 3.62
C MET A 172 -8.73 16.99 2.62
N PRO A 173 -7.74 16.74 1.75
CA PRO A 173 -7.44 17.67 0.68
C PRO A 173 -8.58 17.70 -0.34
N THR A 174 -8.69 18.80 -1.06
CA THR A 174 -9.58 18.91 -2.22
C THR A 174 -8.76 18.75 -3.49
N LYS A 175 -9.24 17.94 -4.43
CA LYS A 175 -8.59 17.78 -5.74
C LYS A 175 -8.64 19.10 -6.51
N ASP A 176 -7.51 19.56 -7.02
CA ASP A 176 -7.43 20.72 -7.90
C ASP A 176 -7.86 20.31 -9.31
N MET A 177 -9.08 20.68 -9.67
CA MET A 177 -9.66 20.44 -11.00
C MET A 177 -9.23 21.49 -12.03
N GLY A 178 -8.29 22.37 -11.66
CA GLY A 178 -7.66 23.36 -12.52
C GLY A 178 -6.85 22.74 -13.66
N THR A 179 -6.36 23.61 -14.55
CA THR A 179 -5.52 23.18 -15.67
C THR A 179 -4.12 22.85 -15.17
N ILE A 180 -3.67 21.64 -15.49
CA ILE A 180 -2.37 21.08 -15.11
C ILE A 180 -1.50 20.98 -16.35
N THR A 181 -0.21 21.23 -16.20
CA THR A 181 0.80 20.95 -17.22
C THR A 181 1.85 20.01 -16.62
N CYS A 182 2.01 18.82 -17.18
CA CYS A 182 3.02 17.86 -16.74
C CYS A 182 3.81 17.29 -17.92
N ARG A 183 5.02 16.81 -17.66
CA ARG A 183 5.77 16.01 -18.62
C ARG A 183 5.24 14.58 -18.65
N MET A 184 5.59 13.84 -19.69
CA MET A 184 5.36 12.40 -19.66
C MET A 184 6.22 11.75 -18.58
N LEU A 185 5.59 11.26 -17.52
CA LEU A 185 6.25 10.61 -16.39
C LEU A 185 5.95 9.11 -16.40
N GLY A 186 6.96 8.32 -16.04
CA GLY A 186 6.78 6.91 -15.74
C GLY A 186 6.17 6.75 -14.35
N ARG A 187 5.41 5.67 -14.15
CA ARG A 187 4.75 5.35 -12.88
C ARG A 187 5.71 5.13 -11.71
N ASP A 188 6.96 4.79 -11.99
CA ASP A 188 8.00 4.53 -10.99
C ASP A 188 8.69 5.80 -10.45
N GLY A 189 8.44 6.96 -11.06
CA GLY A 189 9.09 8.23 -10.72
C GLY A 189 10.61 8.26 -10.92
N MET A 190 11.22 7.27 -11.60
CA MET A 190 12.68 7.14 -11.74
C MET A 190 13.32 8.11 -12.74
N TYR A 191 12.49 8.79 -13.54
CA TYR A 191 12.90 9.78 -14.54
C TYR A 191 12.21 11.12 -14.27
N SER A 192 12.67 11.85 -13.26
CA SER A 192 12.04 13.12 -12.82
C SER A 192 11.94 14.18 -13.92
N LYS A 193 12.82 14.11 -14.93
CA LYS A 193 12.87 15.04 -16.07
C LYS A 193 11.88 14.69 -17.21
N GLY A 194 11.16 13.59 -17.06
CA GLY A 194 10.25 13.05 -18.05
C GLY A 194 10.89 12.08 -19.03
N LEU A 195 10.03 11.25 -19.63
CA LEU A 195 10.37 10.26 -20.63
C LEU A 195 10.26 10.88 -22.03
N GLY A 196 11.29 10.67 -22.86
CA GLY A 196 11.35 11.20 -24.23
C GLY A 196 10.80 10.24 -25.30
N ILE A 197 10.58 10.76 -26.51
CA ILE A 197 10.22 10.00 -27.70
C ILE A 197 10.98 10.45 -28.95
N PHE A 198 11.16 9.53 -29.89
CA PHE A 198 11.69 9.77 -31.22
C PHE A 198 10.55 10.02 -32.19
N LEU A 199 10.63 11.11 -32.95
CA LEU A 199 9.76 11.37 -34.08
C LEU A 199 10.62 11.62 -35.32
N SER A 200 10.28 10.97 -36.43
CA SER A 200 10.92 11.21 -37.72
C SER A 200 10.32 12.46 -38.38
N GLN A 201 11.03 13.07 -39.33
CA GLN A 201 10.45 14.20 -40.07
C GLN A 201 9.11 13.82 -40.73
N GLY A 202 8.04 14.56 -40.42
CA GLY A 202 6.71 14.37 -40.98
C GLY A 202 5.62 14.22 -39.94
N ALA A 203 4.48 13.68 -40.36
CA ALA A 203 3.31 13.46 -39.54
C ALA A 203 3.37 12.11 -38.80
N HIS A 204 2.98 12.12 -37.54
CA HIS A 204 2.92 10.98 -36.63
C HIS A 204 1.59 10.94 -35.91
N GLU A 205 1.07 9.74 -35.67
CA GLU A 205 -0.15 9.52 -34.91
C GLU A 205 0.18 9.22 -33.44
N ILE A 206 -0.38 10.01 -32.51
CA ILE A 206 -0.27 9.79 -31.07
C ILE A 206 -1.61 9.29 -30.58
N THR A 207 -1.61 8.15 -29.86
CA THR A 207 -2.80 7.59 -29.23
C THR A 207 -2.57 7.47 -27.73
N LEU A 208 -3.42 8.13 -26.94
CA LEU A 208 -3.49 8.03 -25.49
C LEU A 208 -4.68 7.16 -25.10
N SER A 209 -4.51 6.16 -24.24
CA SER A 209 -5.63 5.34 -23.73
C SER A 209 -5.65 5.37 -22.21
N CYS A 210 -6.80 5.66 -21.59
CA CYS A 210 -6.92 5.77 -20.15
C CYS A 210 -7.20 4.40 -19.51
N ARG A 211 -6.37 4.02 -18.54
CA ARG A 211 -6.52 2.81 -17.71
C ARG A 211 -7.17 3.13 -16.37
N GLU A 212 -6.83 4.27 -15.78
CA GLU A 212 -7.37 4.75 -14.50
C GLU A 212 -7.65 6.26 -14.56
N GLY A 213 -8.76 6.68 -13.95
CA GLY A 213 -9.14 8.09 -13.88
C GLY A 213 -9.84 8.65 -15.12
N ALA A 214 -9.85 9.98 -15.25
CA ALA A 214 -10.53 10.68 -16.35
C ALA A 214 -10.02 12.12 -16.53
N PHE A 215 -9.72 12.51 -17.77
CA PHE A 215 -9.13 13.81 -18.08
C PHE A 215 -9.59 14.37 -19.42
N VAL A 216 -9.45 15.69 -19.59
CA VAL A 216 -9.63 16.42 -20.84
C VAL A 216 -8.30 17.04 -21.25
N LEU A 217 -7.73 16.60 -22.37
CA LEU A 217 -6.48 17.09 -22.92
C LEU A 217 -6.72 18.40 -23.71
N HIS A 218 -6.05 19.48 -23.34
CA HIS A 218 -6.12 20.75 -24.07
C HIS A 218 -5.00 20.88 -25.09
N SER A 219 -3.78 20.53 -24.71
CA SER A 219 -2.65 20.60 -25.62
C SER A 219 -1.60 19.53 -25.34
N PHE A 220 -0.85 19.23 -26.39
CA PHE A 220 0.31 18.36 -26.37
C PHE A 220 1.49 19.16 -26.93
N ALA A 221 2.56 19.31 -26.16
CA ALA A 221 3.75 20.04 -26.55
C ALA A 221 4.97 19.11 -26.61
N LEU A 222 5.88 19.41 -27.53
CA LEU A 222 7.18 18.75 -27.63
C LEU A 222 8.27 19.72 -27.21
N GLU A 223 8.96 19.40 -26.13
CA GLU A 223 9.93 20.28 -25.48
C GLU A 223 11.36 19.71 -25.45
N ALA A 224 12.31 20.60 -25.18
CA ALA A 224 13.68 20.27 -24.83
C ALA A 224 13.76 19.61 -23.43
N PRO A 225 14.85 18.89 -23.10
CA PRO A 225 15.05 18.37 -21.74
C PRO A 225 15.14 19.52 -20.71
N VAL A 226 14.64 19.27 -19.49
CA VAL A 226 14.81 20.20 -18.37
C VAL A 226 16.29 20.36 -18.07
N LYS A 227 16.75 21.61 -17.93
CA LYS A 227 18.13 21.94 -17.55
C LYS A 227 18.10 22.94 -16.39
N PRO A 228 19.01 22.82 -15.41
CA PRO A 228 19.16 23.84 -14.39
C PRO A 228 19.57 25.17 -15.02
N GLN A 229 19.06 26.27 -14.46
CA GLN A 229 19.56 27.60 -14.77
C GLN A 229 21.04 27.72 -14.38
N PRO A 230 21.80 28.67 -14.96
CA PRO A 230 23.15 28.94 -14.50
C PRO A 230 23.18 29.32 -13.02
N ALA A 231 24.18 28.83 -12.29
CA ALA A 231 24.35 29.16 -10.86
C ALA A 231 24.40 30.67 -10.64
N VAL A 232 23.61 31.16 -9.68
CA VAL A 232 23.59 32.57 -9.29
C VAL A 232 24.88 32.90 -8.55
N THR A 233 25.57 33.96 -8.99
CA THR A 233 26.79 34.45 -8.33
C THR A 233 26.53 35.81 -7.68
N GLY A 234 27.09 36.05 -6.50
CA GLY A 234 26.96 37.33 -5.81
C GLY A 234 27.11 37.16 -4.29
N GLU A 235 26.84 38.22 -3.54
CA GLU A 235 26.70 38.16 -2.08
C GLU A 235 25.21 38.26 -1.73
N MET A 236 24.85 37.70 -0.57
CA MET A 236 23.56 37.96 0.06
C MET A 236 23.62 39.35 0.72
N GLU A 237 22.71 40.25 0.36
CA GLU A 237 22.67 41.61 0.89
C GLU A 237 21.51 41.78 1.88
N GLY A 238 21.77 42.44 3.01
CA GLY A 238 20.77 42.67 4.05
C GLY A 238 20.59 41.50 5.02
N SER A 239 19.58 41.60 5.89
CA SER A 239 19.27 40.59 6.92
C SER A 239 17.77 40.34 6.88
N TYR A 240 17.36 39.40 6.04
CA TYR A 240 15.97 39.03 5.76
C TYR A 240 15.82 37.50 5.79
N ILE A 241 14.62 37.04 6.16
CA ILE A 241 14.23 35.64 6.13
C ILE A 241 12.75 35.53 5.73
N ILE A 242 12.45 34.60 4.84
CA ILE A 242 11.10 34.15 4.50
C ILE A 242 10.99 32.73 5.03
N SER A 243 10.03 32.49 5.93
CA SER A 243 9.80 31.19 6.54
C SER A 243 8.46 30.64 6.07
N LEU A 244 8.49 29.44 5.50
CA LEU A 244 7.34 28.68 5.05
C LEU A 244 7.18 27.50 6.01
N GLN A 245 6.04 27.37 6.68
CA GLN A 245 5.79 26.22 7.55
C GLN A 245 5.54 24.98 6.71
N GLY A 246 6.06 23.83 7.15
CA GLY A 246 6.00 22.58 6.41
C GLY A 246 4.57 22.14 6.13
N GLU A 247 3.71 22.20 7.16
CA GLU A 247 2.31 21.80 7.13
C GLU A 247 1.39 22.73 6.32
N GLU A 248 1.84 23.96 5.98
CA GLU A 248 1.07 24.97 5.25
C GLU A 248 1.38 24.92 3.73
N MET A 249 1.45 23.72 3.17
CA MET A 249 1.68 23.52 1.74
C MET A 249 0.49 24.03 0.91
N THR A 250 0.76 24.80 -0.14
CA THR A 250 -0.31 25.37 -0.99
C THR A 250 -0.85 24.38 -2.01
N LYS A 251 0.01 23.49 -2.51
CA LYS A 251 -0.36 22.37 -3.37
C LYS A 251 0.53 21.16 -3.08
N ARG A 252 0.02 19.98 -3.37
CA ARG A 252 0.75 18.71 -3.38
C ARG A 252 0.27 17.84 -4.53
N ASN A 253 1.12 17.01 -5.13
CA ASN A 253 0.69 16.15 -6.24
C ASN A 253 0.13 14.78 -5.80
N ASN A 254 0.44 14.37 -4.58
CA ASN A 254 -0.05 13.14 -3.98
C ASN A 254 -0.98 13.49 -2.80
N PRO A 255 -2.23 12.99 -2.75
CA PRO A 255 -3.17 13.32 -1.68
C PRO A 255 -2.72 12.82 -0.32
N ASN A 256 -1.84 11.80 -0.28
CA ASN A 256 -1.35 11.17 0.95
C ASN A 256 -0.31 12.03 1.65
N ILE A 257 0.37 12.96 0.97
CA ILE A 257 1.33 13.87 1.62
C ILE A 257 0.58 14.74 2.63
N HIS A 258 0.77 14.53 3.93
CA HIS A 258 -0.02 15.22 4.95
C HIS A 258 0.85 15.70 6.12
N ALA A 259 0.27 16.60 6.90
CA ALA A 259 0.93 17.05 8.12
C ALA A 259 0.82 15.99 9.23
N GLY A 260 1.91 15.82 9.97
CA GLY A 260 1.97 15.04 11.20
C GLY A 260 1.80 15.91 12.43
N SER A 261 1.77 15.28 13.60
CA SER A 261 1.82 15.99 14.88
C SER A 261 2.76 15.29 15.84
N ASP A 262 3.75 16.04 16.32
CA ASP A 262 4.71 15.59 17.32
C ASP A 262 4.75 16.62 18.45
N PHE A 263 4.68 16.13 19.69
CA PHE A 263 4.84 16.94 20.89
C PHE A 263 6.31 17.27 21.12
N ASN A 264 6.91 17.98 20.16
CA ASN A 264 8.31 18.33 20.16
C ASN A 264 8.47 19.84 20.14
N ILE A 265 9.00 20.41 21.22
CA ILE A 265 9.25 21.86 21.37
C ILE A 265 10.22 22.44 20.32
N GLN A 266 10.88 21.59 19.52
CA GLN A 266 11.69 22.00 18.39
C GLN A 266 10.88 22.42 17.16
N LEU A 267 9.61 22.01 17.07
CA LEU A 267 8.73 22.26 15.94
C LEU A 267 7.92 23.54 16.11
N THR A 268 7.45 24.08 14.99
CA THR A 268 6.48 25.18 15.00
C THR A 268 5.36 24.87 13.99
N PRO A 269 4.08 24.97 14.38
CA PRO A 269 3.55 25.32 15.71
C PRO A 269 3.78 24.25 16.79
N TYR A 270 3.68 24.65 18.07
CA TYR A 270 3.80 23.73 19.20
C TYR A 270 2.84 24.12 20.33
N ASP A 271 2.08 23.14 20.82
CA ASP A 271 1.24 23.24 22.01
C ASP A 271 1.57 22.09 22.98
N VAL A 272 1.58 22.41 24.29
CA VAL A 272 1.98 21.48 25.35
C VAL A 272 0.85 20.52 25.73
N GLU A 273 -0.41 20.96 25.57
CA GLU A 273 -1.61 20.27 26.02
C GLU A 273 -2.37 19.64 24.85
N LYS A 274 -2.39 20.31 23.69
CA LYS A 274 -3.17 19.91 22.52
C LYS A 274 -2.29 19.42 21.39
N LYS A 275 -2.79 18.43 20.65
CA LYS A 275 -2.17 17.97 19.42
C LYS A 275 -2.39 19.03 18.34
N VAL A 276 -1.30 19.54 17.75
CA VAL A 276 -1.31 20.51 16.63
C VAL A 276 -0.53 19.92 15.46
N LEU A 277 -1.00 20.10 14.23
CA LEU A 277 -0.26 19.65 13.05
C LEU A 277 0.92 20.60 12.83
N ASN A 278 2.15 20.07 12.72
CA ASN A 278 3.36 20.90 12.85
C ASN A 278 4.60 20.46 12.07
N TYR A 279 4.46 19.52 11.15
CA TYR A 279 5.48 19.17 10.16
C TYR A 279 4.83 18.32 9.07
N VAL A 280 5.47 18.17 7.91
CA VAL A 280 5.10 17.16 6.90
C VAL A 280 5.55 15.79 7.38
N GLU A 281 4.64 14.82 7.47
CA GLU A 281 4.93 13.47 7.99
C GLU A 281 5.92 12.73 7.09
N GLU A 282 6.97 12.15 7.70
CA GLU A 282 8.09 11.53 6.97
C GLU A 282 7.64 10.41 6.02
N GLY A 283 6.78 9.50 6.49
CA GLY A 283 6.25 8.40 5.68
C GLY A 283 5.12 8.80 4.73
N SER A 284 4.74 10.07 4.70
CA SER A 284 3.76 10.59 3.74
C SER A 284 4.42 11.29 2.55
N TYR A 285 5.72 11.58 2.64
CA TYR A 285 6.49 12.35 1.66
C TYR A 285 7.81 11.64 1.35
N ASP A 286 7.70 10.53 0.62
CA ASP A 286 8.77 9.55 0.45
C ASP A 286 8.91 8.95 -0.94
N THR A 287 7.89 9.10 -1.80
CA THR A 287 7.83 8.41 -3.08
C THR A 287 8.47 9.26 -4.16
N ALA A 288 9.15 8.62 -5.12
CA ALA A 288 9.75 9.34 -6.24
C ALA A 288 8.69 10.12 -7.03
N GLY A 289 8.96 11.39 -7.32
CA GLY A 289 7.99 12.27 -7.98
C GLY A 289 7.07 13.04 -7.04
N ASP A 290 6.96 12.68 -5.75
CA ASP A 290 6.21 13.45 -4.76
C ASP A 290 6.68 14.92 -4.78
N LEU A 291 5.74 15.85 -4.91
CA LEU A 291 5.99 17.28 -5.06
C LEU A 291 5.07 18.05 -4.11
N ILE A 292 5.69 18.84 -3.23
CA ILE A 292 5.02 19.87 -2.43
C ILE A 292 5.35 21.25 -2.99
N THR A 293 4.36 22.15 -3.01
CA THR A 293 4.51 23.51 -3.51
C THR A 293 4.03 24.53 -2.49
N TYR A 294 4.84 25.57 -2.29
CA TYR A 294 4.52 26.74 -1.47
C TYR A 294 4.42 27.99 -2.35
N THR A 295 3.43 28.83 -2.08
CA THR A 295 3.33 30.18 -2.66
C THR A 295 3.72 31.20 -1.60
N PHE A 296 4.59 32.14 -1.95
CA PHE A 296 5.11 33.13 -1.01
C PHE A 296 5.36 34.48 -1.69
N THR A 297 5.50 35.54 -0.89
CA THR A 297 5.76 36.89 -1.40
C THR A 297 7.14 37.37 -0.95
N VAL A 298 7.90 37.92 -1.90
CA VAL A 298 9.21 38.52 -1.69
C VAL A 298 9.05 40.03 -1.67
N GLU A 299 9.38 40.66 -0.54
CA GLU A 299 9.31 42.12 -0.41
C GLU A 299 10.58 42.82 -0.94
N GLN A 300 11.74 42.20 -0.75
CA GLN A 300 13.04 42.75 -1.12
C GLN A 300 13.66 41.85 -2.18
N GLU A 301 13.86 42.40 -3.38
CA GLU A 301 14.62 41.72 -4.43
C GLU A 301 16.07 41.49 -3.97
N GLY A 302 16.61 40.31 -4.24
CA GLY A 302 17.96 39.96 -3.81
C GLY A 302 18.33 38.50 -4.02
N ASN A 303 19.53 38.15 -3.56
CA ASN A 303 20.02 36.77 -3.54
C ASN A 303 19.77 36.16 -2.16
N TYR A 304 19.11 35.00 -2.16
CA TYR A 304 18.74 34.26 -0.95
C TYR A 304 19.39 32.87 -0.97
N ALA A 305 19.82 32.39 0.19
CA ALA A 305 20.13 30.99 0.41
C ALA A 305 18.88 30.23 0.85
N LEU A 306 18.85 28.93 0.60
CA LEU A 306 17.75 28.04 0.96
C LEU A 306 18.21 27.08 2.07
N ALA A 307 17.45 27.01 3.16
CA ALA A 307 17.62 26.02 4.22
C ALA A 307 16.29 25.33 4.55
N LEU A 308 16.35 24.04 4.82
CA LEU A 308 15.23 23.24 5.29
C LEU A 308 15.46 22.88 6.74
N ARG A 309 14.44 23.08 7.57
CA ARG A 309 14.41 22.51 8.90
C ARG A 309 13.73 21.16 8.81
N MET A 310 14.52 20.11 8.87
CA MET A 310 14.08 18.76 8.48
C MET A 310 14.63 17.69 9.43
N ARG A 311 14.03 16.50 9.33
CA ARG A 311 14.47 15.26 9.97
C ARG A 311 14.34 14.12 8.95
N GLN A 312 15.30 13.22 8.94
CA GLN A 312 15.28 12.02 8.09
C GLN A 312 15.74 10.83 8.93
N THR A 313 14.83 9.91 9.23
CA THR A 313 15.08 8.79 10.16
C THR A 313 15.11 7.43 9.46
N SER A 314 14.85 7.40 8.17
CA SER A 314 14.88 6.20 7.34
C SER A 314 16.25 6.03 6.66
N LEU A 315 16.45 4.96 5.87
CA LEU A 315 17.71 4.73 5.14
C LEU A 315 18.98 4.99 5.98
N THR A 316 19.10 4.29 7.11
CA THR A 316 20.12 4.58 8.14
C THR A 316 21.53 4.80 7.55
N ASP A 317 22.10 5.96 7.87
CA ASP A 317 23.40 6.47 7.41
C ASP A 317 23.52 6.72 5.88
N PHE A 318 22.40 6.97 5.19
CA PHE A 318 22.36 7.27 3.76
C PHE A 318 21.47 8.50 3.48
N PRO A 319 21.90 9.45 2.63
CA PRO A 319 21.14 10.67 2.36
C PRO A 319 19.96 10.46 1.42
N VAL A 320 18.96 11.34 1.53
CA VAL A 320 17.85 11.50 0.58
C VAL A 320 18.04 12.74 -0.26
N ARG A 321 17.43 12.79 -1.46
CA ARG A 321 17.61 13.90 -2.41
C ARG A 321 16.32 14.61 -2.75
N ARG A 322 16.43 15.92 -3.01
CA ARG A 322 15.33 16.75 -3.50
C ARG A 322 15.77 17.64 -4.67
N THR A 323 14.86 17.82 -5.63
CA THR A 323 14.94 18.86 -6.64
C THR A 323 14.09 20.05 -6.21
N PHE A 324 14.62 21.26 -6.37
CA PHE A 324 13.91 22.49 -6.07
C PHE A 324 13.56 23.25 -7.34
N TYR A 325 12.31 23.70 -7.41
CA TYR A 325 11.80 24.54 -8.49
C TYR A 325 11.39 25.90 -7.91
N VAL A 326 11.85 26.98 -8.53
CA VAL A 326 11.37 28.33 -8.25
C VAL A 326 10.67 28.83 -9.50
N ASP A 327 9.38 29.13 -9.41
CA ASP A 327 8.54 29.53 -10.56
C ASP A 327 8.61 28.52 -11.73
N GLY A 328 8.64 27.22 -11.40
CA GLY A 328 8.68 26.12 -12.36
C GLY A 328 10.04 25.84 -12.99
N VAL A 329 11.12 26.55 -12.59
CA VAL A 329 12.47 26.30 -13.10
C VAL A 329 13.44 25.89 -11.99
N ILE A 330 14.42 25.04 -12.31
CA ILE A 330 15.49 24.69 -11.37
C ILE A 330 16.48 25.86 -11.32
N PRO A 331 16.65 26.54 -10.16
CA PRO A 331 17.35 27.83 -10.09
C PRO A 331 18.88 27.72 -10.23
N GLY A 332 19.44 26.52 -10.13
CA GLY A 332 20.86 26.26 -10.30
C GLY A 332 21.21 24.77 -10.16
N PRO A 333 22.44 24.35 -10.54
CA PRO A 333 22.83 22.94 -10.46
C PRO A 333 22.76 22.34 -9.04
N ALA A 334 23.05 23.14 -8.01
CA ALA A 334 22.97 22.72 -6.61
C ALA A 334 21.54 22.37 -6.14
N PHE A 335 20.53 22.80 -6.89
CA PHE A 335 19.11 22.59 -6.59
C PHE A 335 18.51 21.44 -7.40
N GLU A 336 19.29 20.83 -8.29
CA GLU A 336 18.83 19.71 -9.12
C GLU A 336 18.78 18.42 -8.31
N GLU A 337 19.82 18.12 -7.53
CA GLU A 337 19.93 16.92 -6.68
C GLU A 337 20.58 17.29 -5.34
N ALA A 338 19.86 18.03 -4.49
CA ALA A 338 20.38 18.44 -3.19
C ALA A 338 20.30 17.29 -2.18
N ASP A 339 21.42 16.97 -1.52
CA ASP A 339 21.52 15.92 -0.50
C ASP A 339 21.01 16.38 0.88
N PHE A 340 20.32 15.48 1.57
CA PHE A 340 19.86 15.64 2.95
C PHE A 340 20.20 14.38 3.76
N ASP A 341 21.15 14.52 4.68
CA ASP A 341 21.70 13.40 5.43
C ASP A 341 20.75 12.81 6.48
N TYR A 342 21.01 11.56 6.84
CA TYR A 342 20.37 10.87 7.96
C TYR A 342 20.53 11.64 9.27
N ASN A 343 19.41 11.98 9.90
CA ASN A 343 19.37 12.64 11.20
C ASN A 343 18.10 12.30 11.99
N THR A 344 18.28 11.87 13.24
CA THR A 344 17.19 11.55 14.16
C THR A 344 16.46 12.75 14.78
N GLY A 345 17.00 13.97 14.63
CA GLY A 345 16.41 15.20 15.19
C GLY A 345 16.12 16.24 14.10
N TYR A 346 15.33 17.27 14.45
CA TYR A 346 15.09 18.40 13.56
C TYR A 346 16.26 19.38 13.59
N SER A 347 16.86 19.63 12.41
CA SER A 347 17.98 20.55 12.24
C SER A 347 17.82 21.39 10.97
N ASN A 348 18.45 22.56 10.92
CA ASN A 348 18.51 23.35 9.69
C ASN A 348 19.61 22.81 8.78
N VAL A 349 19.26 22.47 7.55
CA VAL A 349 20.16 21.99 6.50
C VAL A 349 20.10 22.96 5.33
N THR A 350 21.20 23.67 5.08
CA THR A 350 21.32 24.62 3.96
C THR A 350 21.74 23.88 2.69
N VAL A 351 21.11 24.21 1.55
CA VAL A 351 21.54 23.71 0.24
C VAL A 351 22.88 24.37 -0.12
N LEU A 352 23.89 23.55 -0.41
CA LEU A 352 25.25 23.99 -0.68
C LEU A 352 25.61 23.85 -2.16
N ASP A 353 26.48 24.73 -2.64
CA ASP A 353 27.12 24.63 -3.94
C ASP A 353 28.27 23.61 -3.94
N GLU A 354 28.86 23.38 -5.11
CA GLU A 354 30.01 22.47 -5.30
C GLU A 354 31.26 22.84 -4.47
N ASN A 355 31.32 24.06 -3.91
CA ASN A 355 32.42 24.54 -3.08
C ASN A 355 32.11 24.46 -1.57
N GLY A 356 30.92 23.97 -1.20
CA GLY A 356 30.44 23.92 0.18
C GLY A 356 29.98 25.28 0.73
N ALA A 357 29.72 26.27 -0.13
CA ALA A 357 29.11 27.54 0.24
C ALA A 357 27.59 27.49 0.01
N PRO A 358 26.77 28.32 0.69
CA PRO A 358 25.33 28.36 0.43
C PRO A 358 25.02 28.64 -1.05
N ALA A 359 24.24 27.76 -1.67
CA ALA A 359 23.74 27.96 -3.02
C ALA A 359 22.70 29.11 -3.03
N LEU A 360 22.77 29.96 -4.06
CA LEU A 360 21.96 31.17 -4.12
C LEU A 360 20.82 31.07 -5.13
N ILE A 361 19.68 31.66 -4.78
CA ILE A 361 18.50 31.88 -5.61
C ILE A 361 18.32 33.39 -5.74
N HIS A 362 18.18 33.89 -6.96
CA HIS A 362 17.84 35.29 -7.19
C HIS A 362 16.31 35.43 -7.25
N LEU A 363 15.74 36.26 -6.38
CA LEU A 363 14.30 36.48 -6.27
C LEU A 363 13.97 37.94 -6.52
N THR A 364 12.98 38.18 -7.40
CA THR A 364 12.42 39.51 -7.64
C THR A 364 11.41 39.88 -6.55
N ALA A 365 11.04 41.16 -6.44
CA ALA A 365 9.92 41.53 -5.57
C ALA A 365 8.58 41.11 -6.20
N GLY A 366 7.75 40.37 -5.47
CA GLY A 366 6.49 39.84 -5.98
C GLY A 366 6.10 38.48 -5.41
N GLU A 367 5.08 37.88 -6.02
CA GLU A 367 4.63 36.52 -5.71
C GLU A 367 5.50 35.51 -6.44
N HIS A 368 5.91 34.46 -5.72
CA HIS A 368 6.77 33.39 -6.20
C HIS A 368 6.27 32.04 -5.72
N THR A 369 6.67 30.97 -6.40
CA THR A 369 6.39 29.60 -6.01
C THR A 369 7.68 28.82 -5.74
N LEU A 370 7.65 27.94 -4.73
CA LEU A 370 8.72 26.99 -4.43
C LEU A 370 8.16 25.58 -4.47
N GLY A 371 8.59 24.78 -5.44
CA GLY A 371 8.35 23.34 -5.52
C GLY A 371 9.53 22.56 -4.93
N ILE A 372 9.25 21.52 -4.15
CA ILE A 372 10.23 20.59 -3.61
C ILE A 372 9.80 19.20 -4.04
N GLN A 373 10.60 18.54 -4.86
CA GLN A 373 10.30 17.23 -5.45
C GLN A 373 11.24 16.15 -4.90
N THR A 374 10.70 15.00 -4.55
CA THR A 374 11.46 13.78 -4.25
C THR A 374 12.01 13.16 -5.54
N VAL A 375 13.31 12.91 -5.60
CA VAL A 375 13.98 12.37 -6.80
C VAL A 375 14.91 11.22 -6.50
N LEU A 376 15.03 10.30 -7.45
CA LEU A 376 15.87 9.09 -7.41
C LEU A 376 16.75 8.89 -8.65
N ASP A 377 16.83 9.90 -9.53
CA ASP A 377 17.57 9.81 -10.80
C ASP A 377 19.00 9.30 -10.65
N ASP A 378 19.67 9.71 -9.58
CA ASP A 378 21.05 9.32 -9.29
C ASP A 378 21.17 7.87 -8.77
N LEU A 379 20.12 7.30 -8.18
CA LEU A 379 20.07 5.91 -7.73
C LEU A 379 19.62 4.96 -8.84
N ARG A 380 18.92 5.47 -9.87
CA ARG A 380 18.40 4.68 -10.99
C ARG A 380 19.40 3.69 -11.60
N PRO A 381 20.67 4.04 -11.91
CA PRO A 381 21.61 3.07 -12.49
C PRO A 381 21.88 1.85 -11.59
N ALA A 382 21.87 2.04 -10.27
CA ALA A 382 22.01 0.95 -9.31
C ALA A 382 20.74 0.10 -9.24
N LEU A 383 19.56 0.73 -9.17
CA LEU A 383 18.26 0.06 -9.13
C LEU A 383 18.04 -0.78 -10.39
N ASN A 384 18.18 -0.19 -11.59
CA ASN A 384 18.04 -0.88 -12.87
C ASN A 384 18.95 -2.11 -12.99
N LEU A 385 20.21 -2.02 -12.51
CA LEU A 385 21.13 -3.15 -12.58
C LEU A 385 20.78 -4.24 -11.56
N MET A 386 20.31 -3.87 -10.36
CA MET A 386 19.83 -4.84 -9.37
C MET A 386 18.59 -5.58 -9.90
N GLU A 387 17.64 -4.88 -10.50
CA GLU A 387 16.45 -5.45 -11.14
C GLU A 387 16.82 -6.40 -12.29
N LEU A 388 17.74 -5.99 -13.17
CA LEU A 388 18.23 -6.87 -14.23
C LEU A 388 18.85 -8.16 -13.67
N ILE A 389 19.62 -8.06 -12.57
CA ILE A 389 20.21 -9.23 -11.92
C ILE A 389 19.13 -10.13 -11.32
N THR A 390 18.10 -9.57 -10.68
CA THR A 390 17.01 -10.39 -10.12
C THR A 390 16.20 -11.09 -11.21
N GLU A 391 15.95 -10.44 -12.35
CA GLU A 391 15.33 -11.05 -13.53
C GLU A 391 16.18 -12.22 -14.07
N GLU A 392 17.48 -12.01 -14.30
CA GLU A 392 18.36 -13.09 -14.78
C GLU A 392 18.50 -14.25 -13.77
N MET A 393 18.45 -13.96 -12.47
CA MET A 393 18.44 -14.98 -11.41
C MET A 393 17.16 -15.82 -11.46
N ALA A 394 16.01 -15.18 -11.66
CA ALA A 394 14.72 -15.85 -11.80
C ALA A 394 14.72 -16.76 -13.04
N ASP A 395 15.20 -16.26 -14.18
CA ASP A 395 15.33 -17.02 -15.42
C ASP A 395 16.22 -18.26 -15.25
N LEU A 396 17.41 -18.11 -14.66
CA LEU A 396 18.31 -19.23 -14.40
C LEU A 396 17.64 -20.27 -13.49
N SER A 397 16.91 -19.83 -12.47
CA SER A 397 16.18 -20.71 -11.56
C SER A 397 15.10 -21.51 -12.29
N LEU A 398 14.34 -20.87 -13.18
CA LEU A 398 13.33 -21.52 -14.02
C LEU A 398 13.94 -22.53 -14.99
N GLU A 399 15.05 -22.19 -15.66
CA GLU A 399 15.73 -23.09 -16.58
C GLU A 399 16.32 -24.32 -15.86
N ILE A 400 16.92 -24.12 -14.69
CA ILE A 400 17.40 -25.22 -13.85
C ILE A 400 16.23 -26.11 -13.44
N THR A 401 15.12 -25.53 -12.98
CA THR A 401 13.93 -26.26 -12.52
C THR A 401 13.31 -27.10 -13.64
N LYS A 402 13.27 -26.57 -14.86
CA LYS A 402 12.81 -27.30 -16.06
C LYS A 402 13.64 -28.57 -16.34
N ILE A 403 14.94 -28.54 -16.07
CA ILE A 403 15.84 -29.66 -16.32
C ILE A 403 15.84 -30.67 -15.17
N THR A 404 15.72 -30.19 -13.93
CA THR A 404 15.67 -31.06 -12.75
C THR A 404 14.27 -31.64 -12.52
N GLY A 405 13.23 -31.08 -13.16
CA GLY A 405 11.83 -31.44 -12.94
C GLY A 405 11.37 -31.12 -11.53
N GLY A 406 11.87 -30.02 -10.95
CA GLY A 406 11.62 -29.63 -9.56
C GLY A 406 12.24 -30.56 -8.50
N ASN A 407 13.06 -31.54 -8.90
CA ASN A 407 13.62 -32.50 -7.95
C ASN A 407 14.76 -31.89 -7.12
N THR A 408 14.50 -31.66 -5.84
CA THR A 408 15.44 -31.10 -4.85
C THR A 408 16.11 -32.18 -3.97
N ASP A 409 16.04 -33.45 -4.35
CA ASP A 409 16.58 -34.57 -3.55
C ASP A 409 18.07 -34.37 -3.24
N ARG A 410 18.37 -34.32 -1.93
CA ARG A 410 19.72 -34.11 -1.40
C ARG A 410 20.68 -35.25 -1.79
N PHE A 411 20.17 -36.42 -2.19
CA PHE A 411 20.95 -37.58 -2.59
C PHE A 411 21.16 -37.69 -4.11
N ARG A 412 20.65 -36.75 -4.91
CA ARG A 412 20.78 -36.75 -6.35
C ARG A 412 21.78 -35.68 -6.80
N ASP A 413 22.79 -36.10 -7.55
CA ASP A 413 23.80 -35.17 -8.08
C ASP A 413 23.44 -34.72 -9.49
N PHE A 414 23.61 -33.42 -9.74
CA PHE A 414 23.43 -32.79 -11.03
C PHE A 414 24.77 -32.30 -11.55
N ASN A 415 25.03 -32.47 -12.85
CA ASN A 415 26.15 -31.81 -13.51
C ASN A 415 25.61 -30.73 -14.44
N LEU A 416 25.41 -29.52 -13.91
CA LEU A 416 24.74 -28.43 -14.64
C LEU A 416 25.53 -28.00 -15.89
N LYS A 417 26.85 -28.16 -15.89
CA LYS A 417 27.71 -27.91 -17.06
C LYS A 417 27.38 -28.84 -18.23
N GLU A 418 26.91 -30.07 -18.00
CA GLU A 418 26.48 -30.98 -19.07
C GLU A 418 25.16 -30.54 -19.73
N PHE A 419 24.36 -29.73 -19.03
CA PHE A 419 23.11 -29.14 -19.53
C PHE A 419 23.32 -27.76 -20.18
N GLY A 420 24.57 -27.28 -20.23
CA GLY A 420 24.92 -26.02 -20.86
C GLY A 420 24.95 -24.81 -19.92
N PHE A 421 24.75 -25.00 -18.61
CA PHE A 421 24.80 -23.91 -17.64
C PHE A 421 26.23 -23.65 -17.15
N ASP A 422 26.58 -22.38 -16.97
CA ASP A 422 27.83 -21.96 -16.33
C ASP A 422 27.53 -21.20 -15.02
N VAL A 423 26.78 -21.85 -14.14
CA VAL A 423 26.27 -21.30 -12.87
C VAL A 423 27.35 -20.63 -12.03
N GLU A 424 28.56 -21.22 -11.97
CA GLU A 424 29.71 -20.65 -11.26
C GLU A 424 30.05 -19.26 -11.77
N LYS A 425 30.09 -19.11 -13.10
CA LYS A 425 30.39 -17.85 -13.78
C LYS A 425 29.26 -16.85 -13.58
N ASP A 426 28.00 -17.27 -13.72
CA ASP A 426 26.84 -16.40 -13.59
C ASP A 426 26.75 -15.81 -12.17
N LEU A 427 26.79 -16.66 -11.14
CA LEU A 427 26.78 -16.23 -9.73
C LEU A 427 27.97 -15.31 -9.39
N THR A 428 29.18 -15.66 -9.83
CA THR A 428 30.37 -14.83 -9.59
C THR A 428 30.27 -13.47 -10.29
N ASN A 429 29.69 -13.43 -11.49
CA ASN A 429 29.51 -12.21 -12.25
C ASN A 429 28.47 -11.29 -11.59
N TRP A 430 27.33 -11.84 -11.15
CA TRP A 430 26.32 -11.07 -10.41
C TRP A 430 26.89 -10.54 -9.10
N ALA A 431 27.58 -11.36 -8.30
CA ALA A 431 28.24 -10.91 -7.07
C ALA A 431 29.24 -9.78 -7.33
N LYS A 432 30.02 -9.86 -8.42
CA LYS A 432 30.93 -8.78 -8.83
C LYS A 432 30.18 -7.51 -9.21
N GLN A 433 29.10 -7.60 -9.97
CA GLN A 433 28.32 -6.43 -10.38
C GLN A 433 27.61 -5.78 -9.21
N LEU A 434 27.07 -6.55 -8.27
CA LEU A 434 26.51 -6.03 -7.03
C LEU A 434 27.58 -5.35 -6.15
N ARG A 435 28.86 -5.73 -6.26
CA ARG A 435 29.96 -4.94 -5.65
C ARG A 435 30.21 -3.60 -6.34
N GLU A 436 30.05 -3.53 -7.66
CA GLU A 436 30.09 -2.24 -8.37
C GLU A 436 28.91 -1.35 -7.93
N VAL A 437 27.72 -1.94 -7.77
CA VAL A 437 26.55 -1.26 -7.17
C VAL A 437 26.84 -0.80 -5.75
N MET A 438 27.40 -1.67 -4.91
CA MET A 438 27.79 -1.31 -3.54
C MET A 438 28.77 -0.13 -3.53
N ALA A 439 29.82 -0.17 -4.34
CA ALA A 439 30.80 0.92 -4.43
C ALA A 439 30.16 2.23 -4.92
N TYR A 440 29.21 2.14 -5.85
CA TYR A 440 28.44 3.28 -6.36
C TYR A 440 27.56 3.93 -5.28
N LEU A 441 26.88 3.11 -4.47
CA LEU A 441 26.05 3.58 -3.36
C LEU A 441 26.92 4.13 -2.21
N VAL A 442 28.03 3.49 -1.86
CA VAL A 442 28.97 3.98 -0.84
C VAL A 442 29.50 5.37 -1.17
N ALA A 443 29.74 5.66 -2.46
CA ALA A 443 30.17 6.98 -2.91
C ALA A 443 29.12 8.09 -2.68
N ARG A 444 27.85 7.73 -2.44
CA ARG A 444 26.71 8.64 -2.19
C ARG A 444 26.37 8.82 -0.72
N CYS A 445 27.07 8.13 0.17
CA CYS A 445 26.93 8.29 1.62
C CYS A 445 28.28 8.61 2.26
N ASP A 446 28.99 9.60 1.70
CA ASP A 446 30.30 10.08 2.16
C ASP A 446 31.39 8.99 2.29
N GLY A 447 31.28 7.89 1.51
CA GLY A 447 32.20 6.78 1.59
C GLY A 447 31.97 5.85 2.79
N ASN A 448 30.81 5.90 3.45
CA ASN A 448 30.49 5.05 4.59
C ASN A 448 30.18 3.60 4.17
N GLU A 449 31.21 2.77 4.12
CA GLU A 449 31.10 1.32 3.82
C GLU A 449 30.25 0.53 4.84
N ASN A 450 29.96 1.09 6.02
CA ASN A 450 29.18 0.43 7.07
C ASN A 450 27.79 1.03 7.25
N ALA A 451 27.28 1.79 6.27
CA ALA A 451 25.93 2.35 6.32
C ALA A 451 24.90 1.22 6.54
N GLY A 452 24.03 1.40 7.54
CA GLY A 452 23.05 0.38 7.93
C GLY A 452 22.14 -0.05 6.77
N SER A 453 21.77 0.89 5.91
CA SER A 453 20.97 0.67 4.69
C SER A 453 21.61 -0.28 3.67
N LEU A 454 22.94 -0.44 3.68
CA LEU A 454 23.68 -1.29 2.73
C LEU A 454 23.92 -2.73 3.24
N SER A 455 23.51 -3.03 4.47
CA SER A 455 23.75 -4.34 5.10
C SER A 455 23.04 -5.49 4.36
N THR A 456 21.83 -5.28 3.87
CA THR A 456 21.04 -6.28 3.12
C THR A 456 21.71 -6.63 1.79
N LEU A 457 22.21 -5.63 1.05
CA LEU A 457 22.96 -5.86 -0.19
C LEU A 457 24.25 -6.66 0.05
N THR A 458 24.91 -6.42 1.18
CA THR A 458 26.09 -7.20 1.60
C THR A 458 25.74 -8.68 1.79
N LEU A 459 24.59 -8.99 2.39
CA LEU A 459 24.12 -10.37 2.55
C LEU A 459 23.83 -11.03 1.20
N ALA A 460 23.23 -10.30 0.24
CA ALA A 460 23.02 -10.80 -1.12
C ALA A 460 24.33 -11.22 -1.79
N ILE A 461 25.33 -10.32 -1.79
CA ILE A 461 26.65 -10.57 -2.38
C ILE A 461 27.29 -11.82 -1.77
N ASN A 462 27.37 -11.88 -0.44
CA ASN A 462 27.99 -13.01 0.26
C ASN A 462 27.26 -14.34 -0.02
N THR A 463 25.94 -14.31 -0.15
CA THR A 463 25.13 -15.50 -0.45
C THR A 463 25.40 -16.01 -1.87
N LEU A 464 25.47 -15.12 -2.87
CA LEU A 464 25.83 -15.50 -4.25
C LEU A 464 27.23 -16.10 -4.33
N GLU A 465 28.20 -15.53 -3.61
CA GLU A 465 29.56 -16.07 -3.57
C GLU A 465 29.63 -17.45 -2.95
N LEU A 466 28.91 -17.68 -1.85
CA LEU A 466 28.83 -18.98 -1.20
C LEU A 466 28.18 -20.03 -2.13
N LEU A 467 27.15 -19.66 -2.87
CA LEU A 467 26.51 -20.54 -3.85
C LEU A 467 27.43 -20.87 -5.02
N ALA A 468 28.30 -19.94 -5.42
CA ALA A 468 29.27 -20.13 -6.49
C ALA A 468 30.37 -21.15 -6.14
N GLU A 469 30.63 -21.41 -4.84
CA GLU A 469 31.61 -22.42 -4.41
C GLU A 469 31.16 -23.86 -4.74
N GLU A 470 29.84 -24.12 -4.78
CA GLU A 470 29.25 -25.44 -5.04
C GLU A 470 28.12 -25.34 -6.10
N PRO A 471 28.44 -24.99 -7.36
CA PRO A 471 27.44 -24.63 -8.37
C PRO A 471 26.50 -25.78 -8.75
N ASN A 472 26.98 -27.03 -8.66
CA ASN A 472 26.18 -28.22 -8.95
C ASN A 472 25.13 -28.54 -7.87
N ASP A 473 25.26 -27.94 -6.69
CA ASP A 473 24.27 -28.07 -5.61
C ASP A 473 23.23 -26.94 -5.64
N LEU A 474 23.32 -26.00 -6.59
CA LEU A 474 22.31 -24.93 -6.75
C LEU A 474 20.86 -25.44 -6.79
N PRO A 475 20.51 -26.57 -7.47
CA PRO A 475 19.15 -27.09 -7.46
C PRO A 475 18.68 -27.52 -6.06
N LYS A 476 19.61 -27.92 -5.18
CA LYS A 476 19.33 -28.27 -3.78
C LYS A 476 19.30 -27.03 -2.87
N LYS A 477 19.76 -25.88 -3.36
CA LYS A 477 19.92 -24.62 -2.62
C LYS A 477 19.05 -23.49 -3.19
N LEU A 478 17.98 -23.80 -3.94
CA LEU A 478 17.06 -22.78 -4.45
C LEU A 478 16.49 -21.90 -3.33
N GLY A 479 16.25 -22.47 -2.14
CA GLY A 479 15.88 -21.75 -0.91
C GLY A 479 16.90 -20.72 -0.36
N GLN A 480 18.11 -20.69 -0.91
CA GLN A 480 19.14 -19.66 -0.64
C GLN A 480 19.42 -18.79 -1.87
N PHE A 481 18.95 -19.19 -3.05
CA PHE A 481 19.21 -18.51 -4.32
C PHE A 481 18.05 -17.59 -4.71
N THR A 482 16.89 -18.16 -5.02
CA THR A 482 15.68 -17.40 -5.44
C THR A 482 14.47 -17.60 -4.55
N GLN A 483 14.37 -18.72 -3.84
CA GLN A 483 13.21 -19.07 -3.02
C GLN A 483 13.45 -18.71 -1.56
N GLY A 484 12.44 -18.19 -0.87
CA GLY A 484 12.45 -17.96 0.59
C GLY A 484 13.14 -16.66 1.07
N ASN A 485 12.76 -16.22 2.27
CA ASN A 485 13.06 -14.89 2.82
C ASN A 485 14.54 -14.56 3.05
N SER A 486 15.43 -15.55 3.07
CA SER A 486 16.88 -15.38 3.29
C SER A 486 17.69 -15.77 2.05
N SER A 487 17.07 -15.73 0.87
CA SER A 487 17.73 -15.95 -0.40
C SER A 487 18.45 -14.69 -0.90
N ALA A 488 19.49 -14.88 -1.72
CA ALA A 488 20.18 -13.79 -2.40
C ALA A 488 19.19 -12.89 -3.17
N TYR A 489 18.23 -13.48 -3.88
CA TYR A 489 17.18 -12.77 -4.60
C TYR A 489 16.39 -11.84 -3.68
N ASN A 490 15.84 -12.36 -2.58
CA ASN A 490 15.05 -11.56 -1.65
C ASN A 490 15.87 -10.46 -0.97
N TYR A 491 17.17 -10.67 -0.71
CA TYR A 491 18.04 -9.60 -0.21
C TYR A 491 18.23 -8.47 -1.23
N ILE A 492 18.35 -8.78 -2.52
CA ILE A 492 18.44 -7.74 -3.57
C ILE A 492 17.10 -6.99 -3.66
N VAL A 493 15.97 -7.70 -3.72
CA VAL A 493 14.64 -7.07 -3.81
C VAL A 493 14.33 -6.20 -2.59
N ASN A 494 14.65 -6.65 -1.39
CA ASN A 494 14.52 -5.82 -0.18
C ASN A 494 15.42 -4.58 -0.21
N THR A 495 16.58 -4.66 -0.89
CA THR A 495 17.44 -3.49 -1.11
C THR A 495 16.78 -2.54 -2.10
N ILE A 496 16.28 -3.03 -3.24
CA ILE A 496 15.53 -2.22 -4.22
C ILE A 496 14.40 -1.47 -3.51
N ASN A 497 13.52 -2.18 -2.80
CA ASN A 497 12.37 -1.59 -2.09
C ASN A 497 12.76 -0.53 -1.06
N ALA A 498 13.93 -0.65 -0.42
CA ALA A 498 14.40 0.36 0.53
C ALA A 498 14.88 1.62 -0.20
N PHE A 499 15.58 1.47 -1.33
CA PHE A 499 16.19 2.56 -2.09
C PHE A 499 15.25 3.18 -3.16
N THR A 500 14.06 2.62 -3.36
CA THR A 500 12.95 3.25 -4.11
C THR A 500 12.16 4.26 -3.28
N LEU A 501 12.49 4.40 -1.99
CA LEU A 501 11.90 5.40 -1.10
C LEU A 501 12.96 6.44 -0.71
N SER A 502 12.51 7.67 -0.50
CA SER A 502 13.35 8.81 -0.13
C SER A 502 12.59 9.71 0.87
N PRO A 503 12.20 9.19 2.03
CA PRO A 503 11.34 9.87 3.01
C PRO A 503 12.03 11.07 3.67
N MET A 504 11.27 12.12 4.00
CA MET A 504 11.77 13.28 4.76
C MET A 504 10.66 13.98 5.54
N ALA A 505 10.84 14.18 6.85
CA ALA A 505 9.99 15.09 7.63
C ALA A 505 10.46 16.54 7.47
N LEU A 506 9.51 17.45 7.24
CA LEU A 506 9.78 18.86 7.00
C LEU A 506 9.00 19.74 7.99
N ASP A 507 9.71 20.43 8.88
CA ASP A 507 9.15 21.41 9.83
C ASP A 507 8.95 22.76 9.14
N SER A 508 9.97 23.25 8.44
CA SER A 508 9.87 24.53 7.72
C SER A 508 10.95 24.70 6.65
N VAL A 509 10.69 25.62 5.72
CA VAL A 509 11.60 26.04 4.66
C VAL A 509 11.94 27.51 4.83
N HIS A 510 13.22 27.86 4.71
CA HIS A 510 13.73 29.20 4.93
C HIS A 510 14.52 29.71 3.73
N LEU A 511 14.08 30.83 3.15
CA LEU A 511 14.86 31.63 2.22
C LEU A 511 15.47 32.78 3.00
N TYR A 512 16.79 32.88 3.08
CA TYR A 512 17.46 33.80 4.00
C TYR A 512 18.66 34.52 3.35
N THR A 513 18.97 35.71 3.87
CA THR A 513 20.21 36.45 3.52
C THR A 513 21.22 36.50 4.67
N ASP A 514 20.80 36.13 5.88
CA ASP A 514 21.61 36.11 7.10
C ASP A 514 21.33 34.82 7.90
N GLU A 515 22.32 33.94 7.97
CA GLU A 515 22.22 32.63 8.64
C GLU A 515 21.86 32.73 10.12
N ALA A 516 22.18 33.86 10.77
CA ALA A 516 21.82 34.09 12.17
C ALA A 516 20.31 34.18 12.42
N LEU A 517 19.49 34.34 11.37
CA LEU A 517 18.04 34.38 11.44
C LEU A 517 17.40 32.99 11.46
N LEU A 518 18.14 31.94 11.10
CA LEU A 518 17.60 30.58 11.12
C LEU A 518 17.19 30.15 12.54
N PRO A 519 16.11 29.37 12.70
CA PRO A 519 15.63 28.93 14.01
C PRO A 519 16.72 28.23 14.81
N GLN A 520 16.95 28.70 16.03
CA GLN A 520 17.93 28.10 16.94
C GLN A 520 17.33 26.87 17.64
N GLU A 521 18.10 25.80 17.72
CA GLU A 521 17.69 24.60 18.44
C GLU A 521 17.44 24.87 19.93
N LYS A 522 16.33 24.34 20.46
CA LYS A 522 16.04 24.37 21.89
C LYS A 522 17.06 23.52 22.65
N SER A 523 17.57 24.04 23.76
CA SER A 523 18.54 23.33 24.59
C SER A 523 17.92 22.08 25.23
N GLY A 524 18.76 21.08 25.53
CA GLY A 524 18.28 19.86 26.20
C GLY A 524 17.60 20.10 27.56
N TRP A 525 17.91 21.22 28.23
CA TRP A 525 17.19 21.62 29.45
C TRP A 525 15.76 22.09 29.16
N GLU A 526 15.55 22.84 28.08
CA GLU A 526 14.21 23.28 27.68
C GLU A 526 13.34 22.07 27.30
N GLN A 527 13.88 21.12 26.54
CA GLN A 527 13.20 19.87 26.18
C GLN A 527 12.82 19.03 27.42
N PHE A 528 13.71 18.96 28.42
CA PHE A 528 13.42 18.26 29.68
C PHE A 528 12.30 18.95 30.49
N VAL A 529 12.34 20.28 30.61
CA VAL A 529 11.29 21.06 31.27
C VAL A 529 9.96 20.87 30.57
N ASP A 530 9.96 20.86 29.24
CA ASP A 530 8.78 20.63 28.42
C ASP A 530 8.18 19.23 28.63
N THR A 531 9.02 18.19 28.67
CA THR A 531 8.59 16.81 28.99
C THR A 531 7.86 16.74 30.35
N ILE A 532 8.34 17.48 31.37
CA ILE A 532 7.66 17.57 32.67
C ILE A 532 6.32 18.28 32.54
N LYS A 533 6.24 19.39 31.80
CA LYS A 533 4.97 20.10 31.58
C LYS A 533 3.95 19.20 30.90
N ARG A 534 4.34 18.47 29.85
CA ARG A 534 3.48 17.52 29.13
C ARG A 534 3.02 16.37 30.03
N PHE A 535 3.92 15.83 30.85
CA PHE A 535 3.55 14.82 31.85
C PHE A 535 2.48 15.36 32.82
N ILE A 536 2.64 16.58 33.33
CA ILE A 536 1.63 17.20 34.21
C ILE A 536 0.31 17.47 33.47
N ALA A 537 0.39 17.98 32.22
CA ALA A 537 -0.77 18.22 31.37
C ALA A 537 -1.59 16.93 31.15
N SER A 538 -0.91 15.79 30.94
CA SER A 538 -1.57 14.49 30.72
C SER A 538 -2.45 14.00 31.87
N PHE A 539 -2.30 14.53 33.10
CA PHE A 539 -3.19 14.22 34.22
C PHE A 539 -4.45 15.10 34.28
N ASN A 540 -4.47 16.21 33.57
CA ASN A 540 -5.60 17.15 33.53
C ASN A 540 -6.42 17.01 32.24
N THR A 541 -5.85 16.45 31.17
CA THR A 541 -6.54 16.17 29.92
C THR A 541 -7.29 14.84 30.01
N GLN A 542 -8.63 14.90 30.12
CA GLN A 542 -9.51 13.72 30.00
C GLN A 542 -9.58 13.26 28.55
N SER A 543 -8.56 12.56 28.07
CA SER A 543 -8.55 11.96 26.73
C SER A 543 -8.74 10.45 26.87
N TYR A 544 -9.82 9.91 26.31
CA TYR A 544 -10.04 8.46 26.14
C TYR A 544 -10.16 7.61 27.42
N GLU A 545 -10.60 8.17 28.55
CA GLU A 545 -11.30 7.33 29.53
C GLU A 545 -12.65 6.94 28.92
N ALA A 546 -12.99 5.64 28.94
CA ALA A 546 -14.34 5.18 28.66
C ALA A 546 -15.27 5.97 29.57
N VAL A 547 -16.02 6.91 29.00
CA VAL A 547 -16.97 7.67 29.79
C VAL A 547 -18.03 6.65 30.18
N GLU A 548 -17.97 6.17 31.42
CA GLU A 548 -19.07 5.46 32.07
C GLU A 548 -20.21 6.46 32.32
N THR A 549 -20.78 7.03 31.25
CA THR A 549 -22.05 7.74 31.30
C THR A 549 -23.09 6.90 30.58
N GLN A 550 -23.41 5.74 31.16
CA GLN A 550 -24.75 5.20 30.96
C GLN A 550 -25.74 6.25 31.51
N GLY A 551 -26.50 6.88 30.61
CA GLY A 551 -27.66 7.71 30.99
C GLY A 551 -27.68 9.19 30.58
N ASP A 552 -26.78 9.69 29.71
CA ASP A 552 -26.81 11.09 29.23
C ASP A 552 -27.52 11.28 27.86
N GLY A 553 -28.29 10.28 27.40
CA GLY A 553 -28.99 10.33 26.10
C GLY A 553 -28.06 10.27 24.88
N ARG A 554 -26.84 9.76 25.05
CA ARG A 554 -25.84 9.55 23.99
C ARG A 554 -25.77 8.08 23.61
N LEU A 555 -25.86 7.80 22.30
CA LEU A 555 -25.78 6.45 21.76
C LEU A 555 -24.37 5.88 21.97
N GLN A 556 -24.26 4.78 22.71
CA GLN A 556 -23.00 4.12 23.04
C GLN A 556 -22.69 3.04 22.02
N VAL A 557 -21.54 3.15 21.34
CA VAL A 557 -21.16 2.25 20.25
C VAL A 557 -19.77 1.69 20.49
N TRP A 558 -19.65 0.37 20.49
CA TRP A 558 -18.35 -0.29 20.60
C TRP A 558 -17.85 -0.75 19.24
N VAL A 559 -16.60 -0.44 18.90
CA VAL A 559 -16.05 -0.68 17.56
C VAL A 559 -14.78 -1.53 17.66
N ASN A 560 -14.77 -2.68 16.97
CA ASN A 560 -13.60 -3.55 16.88
C ASN A 560 -12.69 -3.16 15.72
N ARG A 561 -12.05 -1.99 15.83
CA ARG A 561 -11.07 -1.50 14.86
C ARG A 561 -9.90 -0.82 15.57
N SER A 562 -8.85 -0.51 14.82
CA SER A 562 -7.75 0.28 15.35
C SER A 562 -8.23 1.68 15.74
N ARG A 563 -7.47 2.34 16.62
CA ARG A 563 -7.77 3.70 17.07
C ARG A 563 -7.89 4.68 15.88
N GLN A 564 -7.02 4.56 14.88
CA GLN A 564 -7.01 5.43 13.70
C GLN A 564 -8.35 5.36 12.94
N TYR A 565 -8.91 4.15 12.76
CA TYR A 565 -10.20 3.97 12.10
C TYR A 565 -11.31 4.63 12.91
N ILE A 566 -11.31 4.43 14.22
CA ILE A 566 -12.34 4.96 15.12
C ILE A 566 -12.29 6.49 15.19
N GLU A 567 -11.10 7.10 15.14
CA GLU A 567 -10.95 8.56 15.07
C GLU A 567 -11.58 9.12 13.80
N ILE A 568 -11.36 8.49 12.64
CA ILE A 568 -11.99 8.89 11.36
C ILE A 568 -13.52 8.69 11.43
N MET A 569 -13.97 7.52 11.92
CA MET A 569 -15.40 7.24 12.09
C MET A 569 -16.07 8.27 12.99
N GLN A 570 -15.44 8.62 14.13
CA GLN A 570 -16.00 9.57 15.08
C GLN A 570 -16.11 10.97 14.47
N GLN A 571 -15.12 11.39 13.67
CA GLN A 571 -15.19 12.65 12.93
C GLN A 571 -16.34 12.66 11.93
N MET A 572 -16.55 11.58 11.17
CA MET A 572 -17.68 11.48 10.24
C MET A 572 -19.02 11.50 10.98
N VAL A 573 -19.11 10.80 12.10
CA VAL A 573 -20.29 10.80 12.96
C VAL A 573 -20.58 12.19 13.52
N ASP A 574 -19.56 12.92 13.98
CA ASP A 574 -19.75 14.25 14.56
C ASP A 574 -20.06 15.32 13.47
N SER A 575 -19.39 15.25 12.31
CA SER A 575 -19.51 16.24 11.23
C SER A 575 -20.71 16.02 10.30
N ASP A 576 -21.19 14.79 10.17
CA ASP A 576 -22.29 14.42 9.28
C ASP A 576 -23.51 13.88 10.05
N PHE A 577 -23.41 12.69 10.66
CA PHE A 577 -24.55 12.02 11.30
C PHE A 577 -25.20 12.88 12.38
N THR A 578 -24.43 13.25 13.41
CA THR A 578 -24.90 14.04 14.56
C THR A 578 -25.42 15.41 14.11
N LYS A 579 -24.79 16.01 13.10
CA LYS A 579 -25.21 17.30 12.54
C LYS A 579 -26.56 17.22 11.82
N LYS A 580 -26.84 16.11 11.12
CA LYS A 580 -28.09 15.87 10.38
C LYS A 580 -29.22 15.41 11.30
N THR A 581 -28.96 14.50 12.23
CA THR A 581 -29.99 13.83 13.04
C THR A 581 -30.18 14.48 14.42
N GLY A 582 -29.15 15.17 14.93
CA GLY A 582 -29.12 15.66 16.30
C GLY A 582 -28.84 14.57 17.35
N ILE A 583 -28.55 13.33 16.93
CA ILE A 583 -28.27 12.19 17.82
C ILE A 583 -26.78 12.19 18.18
N PRO A 584 -26.40 12.42 19.45
CA PRO A 584 -25.01 12.34 19.87
C PRO A 584 -24.56 10.88 20.01
N VAL A 585 -23.37 10.58 19.52
CA VAL A 585 -22.82 9.22 19.49
C VAL A 585 -21.40 9.19 20.08
N ASP A 586 -21.12 8.16 20.87
CA ASP A 586 -19.79 7.88 21.41
C ASP A 586 -19.27 6.54 20.91
N LEU A 587 -18.21 6.60 20.10
CA LEU A 587 -17.47 5.42 19.66
C LEU A 587 -16.39 5.06 20.69
N SER A 588 -16.40 3.81 21.15
CA SER A 588 -15.41 3.26 22.06
C SER A 588 -14.69 2.07 21.44
N ILE A 589 -13.37 1.99 21.64
CA ILE A 589 -12.55 0.88 21.14
C ILE A 589 -12.93 -0.41 21.86
N MET A 590 -13.22 -1.46 21.11
CA MET A 590 -13.45 -2.81 21.61
C MET A 590 -12.38 -3.76 21.08
N THR A 591 -11.31 -3.97 21.85
CA THR A 591 -10.22 -4.88 21.49
C THR A 591 -10.50 -6.36 21.75
N ASP A 592 -11.55 -6.67 22.53
CA ASP A 592 -11.90 -8.04 22.92
C ASP A 592 -13.42 -8.22 22.89
N GLU A 593 -13.89 -8.93 21.86
CA GLU A 593 -15.31 -9.22 21.62
C GLU A 593 -15.94 -10.06 22.75
N SER A 594 -15.16 -10.80 23.55
CA SER A 594 -15.72 -11.58 24.66
C SER A 594 -16.38 -10.69 25.73
N LYS A 595 -15.98 -9.40 25.79
CA LYS A 595 -16.57 -8.40 26.67
C LYS A 595 -18.01 -8.06 26.29
N LEU A 596 -18.45 -8.26 25.05
CA LEU A 596 -19.84 -8.05 24.65
C LEU A 596 -20.79 -8.97 25.43
N THR A 597 -20.42 -10.23 25.62
CA THR A 597 -21.23 -11.18 26.39
C THR A 597 -21.21 -10.86 27.89
N LEU A 598 -20.05 -10.50 28.43
CA LEU A 598 -19.93 -10.12 29.85
C LEU A 598 -20.71 -8.85 30.17
N SER A 599 -20.60 -7.83 29.32
CA SER A 599 -21.30 -6.55 29.50
C SER A 599 -22.82 -6.69 29.40
N TYR A 600 -23.32 -7.49 28.46
CA TYR A 600 -24.75 -7.79 28.39
C TYR A 600 -25.25 -8.47 29.67
N ALA A 601 -24.52 -9.46 30.18
CA ALA A 601 -24.88 -10.15 31.42
C ALA A 601 -24.84 -9.24 32.66
N SER A 602 -23.96 -8.22 32.68
CA SER A 602 -23.92 -7.21 33.75
C SER A 602 -24.90 -6.05 33.56
N GLY A 603 -25.64 -6.00 32.45
CA GLY A 603 -26.53 -4.89 32.10
C GLY A 603 -25.80 -3.61 31.66
N SER A 604 -24.53 -3.73 31.30
CA SER A 604 -23.65 -2.62 30.90
C SER A 604 -23.20 -2.70 29.44
N ALA A 605 -23.97 -3.39 28.60
CA ALA A 605 -23.71 -3.47 27.16
C ALA A 605 -23.86 -2.08 26.50
N PRO A 606 -23.13 -1.82 25.40
CA PRO A 606 -23.42 -0.67 24.54
C PRO A 606 -24.77 -0.85 23.82
N ASP A 607 -25.25 0.20 23.15
CA ASP A 607 -26.49 0.13 22.38
C ASP A 607 -26.30 -0.69 21.09
N CYS A 608 -25.17 -0.47 20.41
CA CYS A 608 -24.75 -1.25 19.26
C CYS A 608 -23.24 -1.51 19.23
N ALA A 609 -22.81 -2.48 18.41
CA ALA A 609 -21.40 -2.74 18.17
C ALA A 609 -21.12 -2.92 16.68
N LEU A 610 -19.96 -2.42 16.24
CA LEU A 610 -19.47 -2.45 14.85
C LEU A 610 -18.16 -3.23 14.79
N GLY A 611 -17.83 -3.78 13.61
CA GLY A 611 -16.64 -4.61 13.46
C GLY A 611 -16.72 -5.99 14.13
N VAL A 612 -17.92 -6.45 14.52
CA VAL A 612 -18.08 -7.73 15.23
C VAL A 612 -17.89 -8.89 14.27
N SER A 613 -17.00 -9.82 14.62
CA SER A 613 -16.73 -11.02 13.84
C SER A 613 -18.01 -11.84 13.61
N HIS A 614 -18.33 -12.14 12.35
CA HIS A 614 -19.59 -12.80 11.97
C HIS A 614 -19.89 -14.10 12.75
N GLY A 615 -18.84 -14.86 13.12
CA GLY A 615 -18.97 -16.11 13.86
C GLY A 615 -19.57 -15.97 15.26
N LYS A 616 -19.64 -14.76 15.83
CA LYS A 616 -20.24 -14.49 17.15
C LYS A 616 -21.75 -14.27 17.12
N ASN A 617 -22.29 -13.89 15.97
CA ASN A 617 -23.65 -13.37 15.87
C ASN A 617 -24.70 -14.41 16.27
N PHE A 618 -24.60 -15.62 15.71
CA PHE A 618 -25.50 -16.73 16.06
C PHE A 618 -25.45 -17.06 17.56
N GLU A 619 -24.25 -17.13 18.13
CA GLU A 619 -24.04 -17.43 19.55
C GLU A 619 -24.66 -16.38 20.48
N MET A 620 -24.64 -15.11 20.09
CA MET A 620 -25.26 -14.01 20.85
C MET A 620 -26.78 -13.98 20.63
N ALA A 621 -27.24 -14.16 19.40
CA ALA A 621 -28.66 -14.18 19.03
C ALA A 621 -29.43 -15.29 19.76
N ILE A 622 -28.91 -16.53 19.77
CA ILE A 622 -29.60 -17.66 20.44
C ILE A 622 -29.68 -17.51 21.96
N ARG A 623 -28.85 -16.63 22.55
CA ARG A 623 -28.91 -16.27 23.98
C ARG A 623 -29.85 -15.09 24.25
N GLY A 624 -30.56 -14.60 23.24
CA GLY A 624 -31.45 -13.45 23.33
C GLY A 624 -30.70 -12.15 23.61
N MET A 625 -29.46 -12.03 23.15
CA MET A 625 -28.64 -10.83 23.40
C MET A 625 -28.86 -9.73 22.36
N LEU A 626 -29.30 -10.10 21.17
CA LEU A 626 -29.39 -9.23 20.00
C LEU A 626 -30.84 -8.92 19.66
N LYS A 627 -31.07 -7.73 19.09
CA LYS A 627 -32.34 -7.31 18.52
C LYS A 627 -32.54 -7.99 17.15
N ASP A 628 -33.76 -8.43 16.86
CA ASP A 628 -34.13 -8.88 15.52
C ASP A 628 -34.30 -7.64 14.61
N LEU A 629 -33.46 -7.53 13.59
CA LEU A 629 -33.44 -6.41 12.67
C LEU A 629 -34.59 -6.46 11.67
N ARG A 630 -35.27 -7.60 11.52
CA ARG A 630 -36.46 -7.70 10.67
C ARG A 630 -37.68 -7.00 11.28
N GLU A 631 -37.63 -6.64 12.56
CA GLU A 631 -38.68 -5.83 13.20
C GLU A 631 -38.77 -4.40 12.61
N TYR A 632 -37.68 -3.90 12.00
CA TYR A 632 -37.66 -2.62 11.27
C TYR A 632 -38.33 -2.76 9.89
N ASN A 633 -39.63 -3.05 9.88
CA ASN A 633 -40.39 -3.36 8.66
C ASN A 633 -41.14 -2.15 8.06
N GLY A 634 -40.91 -0.94 8.58
CA GLY A 634 -41.61 0.28 8.15
C GLY A 634 -43.06 0.37 8.63
N GLU A 635 -43.49 -0.46 9.59
CA GLU A 635 -44.81 -0.41 10.20
C GLU A 635 -44.76 0.02 11.67
N GLY A 636 -45.94 0.36 12.21
CA GLY A 636 -46.11 0.62 13.64
C GLY A 636 -45.22 1.75 14.15
N GLU A 637 -44.34 1.43 15.10
CA GLU A 637 -43.45 2.40 15.75
C GLU A 637 -42.14 2.68 14.99
N TYR A 638 -41.93 1.99 13.87
CA TYR A 638 -40.76 2.10 12.99
C TYR A 638 -41.12 2.70 11.61
N ALA A 639 -42.34 3.25 11.46
CA ALA A 639 -42.84 3.76 10.17
C ALA A 639 -42.05 4.93 9.57
N ASP A 640 -41.31 5.67 10.40
CA ASP A 640 -40.47 6.80 9.97
C ASP A 640 -38.99 6.41 9.82
N LEU A 641 -38.66 5.12 9.89
CA LEU A 641 -37.31 4.58 9.76
C LEU A 641 -37.16 3.81 8.44
N PRO A 642 -35.91 3.69 7.91
CA PRO A 642 -35.63 2.79 6.80
C PRO A 642 -35.99 1.36 7.17
N THR A 643 -36.50 0.62 6.20
CA THR A 643 -36.85 -0.79 6.34
C THR A 643 -35.60 -1.67 6.35
N PHE A 644 -35.71 -2.86 6.94
CA PHE A 644 -34.68 -3.90 6.89
C PHE A 644 -34.23 -4.17 5.46
N GLN A 645 -35.17 -4.26 4.52
CA GLN A 645 -34.90 -4.53 3.10
C GLN A 645 -34.07 -3.42 2.45
N GLU A 646 -34.36 -2.15 2.75
CA GLU A 646 -33.62 -1.01 2.19
C GLU A 646 -32.15 -0.96 2.62
N ILE A 647 -31.82 -1.52 3.79
CA ILE A 647 -30.44 -1.58 4.29
C ILE A 647 -29.77 -2.92 3.92
N ALA A 648 -30.42 -4.03 4.22
CA ALA A 648 -29.87 -5.37 3.98
C ALA A 648 -29.79 -5.73 2.49
N GLY A 649 -30.59 -5.08 1.64
CA GLY A 649 -30.52 -5.23 0.18
C GLY A 649 -29.25 -4.66 -0.46
N ARG A 650 -28.45 -3.88 0.29
CA ARG A 650 -27.17 -3.31 -0.18
C ARG A 650 -26.03 -4.33 -0.19
N VAL A 651 -26.20 -5.46 0.50
CA VAL A 651 -25.16 -6.49 0.66
C VAL A 651 -25.58 -7.81 0.01
N PRO A 652 -24.64 -8.64 -0.47
CA PRO A 652 -24.95 -9.97 -0.98
C PRO A 652 -25.74 -10.82 0.02
N ALA A 653 -26.87 -11.39 -0.42
CA ALA A 653 -27.77 -12.17 0.44
C ALA A 653 -27.07 -13.32 1.18
N GLY A 654 -26.07 -13.96 0.55
CA GLY A 654 -25.31 -15.04 1.17
C GLY A 654 -24.54 -14.64 2.43
N LEU A 655 -24.21 -13.36 2.62
CA LEU A 655 -23.54 -12.84 3.82
C LEU A 655 -24.47 -12.71 5.03
N LEU A 656 -25.79 -12.66 4.81
CA LEU A 656 -26.78 -12.54 5.88
C LEU A 656 -27.05 -13.88 6.58
N ILE A 657 -26.83 -14.99 5.88
CA ILE A 657 -27.13 -16.36 6.31
C ILE A 657 -26.60 -16.71 7.72
N PRO A 658 -25.33 -16.42 8.10
CA PRO A 658 -24.82 -16.77 9.43
C PRO A 658 -25.44 -15.93 10.56
N ASN A 659 -26.18 -14.87 10.21
CA ASN A 659 -26.82 -13.94 11.14
C ASN A 659 -28.29 -14.26 11.37
N VAL A 660 -28.80 -15.31 10.71
CA VAL A 660 -30.19 -15.75 10.83
C VAL A 660 -30.34 -16.71 12.01
N LEU A 661 -31.42 -16.51 12.76
CA LEU A 661 -31.91 -17.48 13.73
C LEU A 661 -33.43 -17.52 13.59
N GLU A 662 -33.98 -18.69 13.29
CA GLU A 662 -35.40 -18.88 13.00
C GLU A 662 -35.87 -17.97 11.85
N ASP A 663 -36.83 -17.08 12.11
CA ASP A 663 -37.31 -16.06 11.19
C ASP A 663 -36.75 -14.66 11.52
N GLY A 664 -35.70 -14.54 12.32
CA GLY A 664 -35.03 -13.26 12.61
C GLY A 664 -33.67 -13.11 11.92
N VAL A 665 -33.22 -11.86 11.74
CA VAL A 665 -31.86 -11.52 11.30
C VAL A 665 -31.24 -10.59 12.35
N TYR A 666 -30.09 -10.99 12.91
CA TYR A 666 -29.57 -10.36 14.13
C TYR A 666 -28.29 -9.54 13.93
N ALA A 667 -27.79 -9.44 12.70
CA ALA A 667 -26.62 -8.63 12.35
C ALA A 667 -26.63 -8.23 10.88
N LEU A 668 -26.04 -7.07 10.56
CA LEU A 668 -25.80 -6.61 9.19
C LEU A 668 -24.32 -6.82 8.82
N PRO A 669 -23.99 -7.47 7.69
CA PRO A 669 -22.63 -7.53 7.17
C PRO A 669 -22.06 -6.13 6.93
N GLU A 670 -20.93 -5.81 7.56
CA GLU A 670 -20.24 -4.52 7.44
C GLU A 670 -19.14 -4.60 6.38
N THR A 671 -18.29 -5.62 6.48
CA THR A 671 -17.23 -5.90 5.51
C THR A 671 -17.36 -7.31 4.96
N ALA A 672 -16.88 -7.50 3.73
CA ALA A 672 -16.83 -8.80 3.06
C ALA A 672 -15.41 -9.10 2.58
N ASP A 673 -14.95 -10.33 2.81
CA ASP A 673 -13.79 -10.89 2.11
C ASP A 673 -14.27 -11.51 0.78
N PHE A 674 -13.35 -11.71 -0.15
CA PHE A 674 -13.62 -12.36 -1.44
C PHE A 674 -12.52 -13.36 -1.76
N PHE A 675 -12.83 -14.35 -2.60
CA PHE A 675 -11.83 -15.23 -3.18
C PHE A 675 -11.85 -15.11 -4.70
N VAL A 676 -10.73 -14.72 -5.30
CA VAL A 676 -10.56 -14.62 -6.75
C VAL A 676 -9.37 -15.46 -7.21
N LEU A 677 -9.29 -15.71 -8.51
CA LEU A 677 -8.11 -16.30 -9.13
C LEU A 677 -7.05 -15.21 -9.32
N PHE A 678 -5.84 -15.45 -8.81
CA PHE A 678 -4.66 -14.67 -9.11
C PHE A 678 -3.81 -15.43 -10.12
N TYR A 679 -3.26 -14.74 -11.11
CA TYR A 679 -2.38 -15.37 -12.10
C TYR A 679 -1.27 -14.43 -12.58
N ARG A 680 -0.08 -14.98 -12.81
CA ARG A 680 1.09 -14.30 -13.37
C ARG A 680 0.98 -14.22 -14.89
N THR A 681 0.65 -13.06 -15.43
CA THR A 681 0.41 -12.86 -16.87
C THR A 681 1.63 -13.27 -17.70
N ASP A 682 2.82 -12.87 -17.26
CA ASP A 682 4.11 -13.18 -17.88
C ASP A 682 4.41 -14.69 -17.93
N ILE A 683 4.14 -15.41 -16.83
CA ILE A 683 4.35 -16.86 -16.78
C ILE A 683 3.31 -17.59 -17.64
N MET A 684 2.05 -17.18 -17.59
CA MET A 684 0.97 -17.79 -18.39
C MET A 684 1.25 -17.65 -19.89
N GLU A 685 1.67 -16.47 -20.34
CA GLU A 685 2.07 -16.24 -21.74
C GLU A 685 3.29 -17.06 -22.13
N SER A 686 4.32 -17.12 -21.28
CA SER A 686 5.55 -17.89 -21.55
C SER A 686 5.30 -19.39 -21.73
N LEU A 687 4.31 -19.92 -21.01
CA LEU A 687 3.91 -21.33 -21.06
C LEU A 687 2.82 -21.61 -22.10
N GLY A 688 2.24 -20.56 -22.71
CA GLY A 688 1.12 -20.66 -23.64
C GLY A 688 -0.15 -21.21 -22.97
N LEU A 689 -0.39 -20.83 -21.71
CA LEU A 689 -1.55 -21.21 -20.93
C LEU A 689 -2.62 -20.12 -20.98
N GLU A 690 -3.89 -20.53 -21.12
CA GLU A 690 -5.04 -19.65 -20.99
C GLU A 690 -5.48 -19.54 -19.51
N VAL A 691 -6.13 -18.44 -19.17
CA VAL A 691 -6.69 -18.24 -17.82
C VAL A 691 -7.87 -19.20 -17.62
N PRO A 692 -7.85 -20.05 -16.57
CA PRO A 692 -8.84 -21.09 -16.37
C PRO A 692 -10.17 -20.51 -15.90
N ASN A 693 -11.27 -20.94 -16.53
CA ASN A 693 -12.61 -20.50 -16.18
C ASN A 693 -13.25 -21.43 -15.13
N SER A 694 -12.92 -22.72 -15.18
CA SER A 694 -13.47 -23.80 -14.34
C SER A 694 -12.38 -24.61 -13.64
N TYR A 695 -12.77 -25.40 -12.66
CA TYR A 695 -11.89 -26.34 -11.97
C TYR A 695 -11.31 -27.40 -12.92
N GLU A 696 -12.07 -27.81 -13.94
CA GLU A 696 -11.56 -28.74 -14.96
C GLU A 696 -10.46 -28.11 -15.82
N ASP A 697 -10.56 -26.82 -16.13
CA ASP A 697 -9.49 -26.08 -16.81
C ASP A 697 -8.22 -26.03 -15.94
N VAL A 698 -8.38 -25.84 -14.62
CA VAL A 698 -7.26 -25.93 -13.65
C VAL A 698 -6.61 -27.31 -13.73
N LEU A 699 -7.39 -28.40 -13.67
CA LEU A 699 -6.84 -29.76 -13.77
C LEU A 699 -6.10 -30.00 -15.10
N ASN A 700 -6.61 -29.44 -16.20
CA ASN A 700 -5.99 -29.57 -17.53
C ASN A 700 -4.66 -28.83 -17.67
N MET A 701 -4.44 -27.73 -16.93
CA MET A 701 -3.18 -26.99 -16.96
C MET A 701 -2.09 -27.55 -16.04
N LEU A 702 -2.48 -28.25 -14.95
CA LEU A 702 -1.54 -28.77 -13.96
C LEU A 702 -0.37 -29.56 -14.54
N PRO A 703 -0.55 -30.48 -15.52
CA PRO A 703 0.56 -31.23 -16.08
C PRO A 703 1.62 -30.33 -16.74
N THR A 704 1.22 -29.18 -17.29
CA THR A 704 2.17 -28.21 -17.84
C THR A 704 2.91 -27.52 -16.70
N LEU A 705 2.22 -26.97 -15.69
CA LEU A 705 2.84 -26.31 -14.54
C LEU A 705 3.85 -27.24 -13.82
N GLN A 706 3.43 -28.47 -13.51
CA GLN A 706 4.23 -29.44 -12.77
C GLN A 706 5.49 -29.88 -13.54
N ARG A 707 5.47 -29.88 -14.88
CA ARG A 707 6.67 -30.12 -15.70
C ARG A 707 7.75 -29.05 -15.52
N TYR A 708 7.36 -27.86 -15.06
CA TYR A 708 8.26 -26.76 -14.75
C TYR A 708 8.48 -26.58 -13.25
N GLY A 709 8.09 -27.56 -12.42
CA GLY A 709 8.22 -27.48 -10.96
C GLY A 709 7.31 -26.43 -10.33
N MET A 710 6.28 -25.99 -11.05
CA MET A 710 5.24 -25.07 -10.59
C MET A 710 3.97 -25.83 -10.21
N ASN A 711 3.08 -25.20 -9.46
CA ASN A 711 1.79 -25.79 -9.12
C ASN A 711 0.68 -24.73 -9.05
N TYR A 712 -0.55 -25.19 -8.84
CA TYR A 712 -1.70 -24.33 -8.59
C TYR A 712 -1.91 -24.16 -7.08
N ASN A 713 -2.06 -22.91 -6.61
CA ASN A 713 -2.44 -22.68 -5.22
C ASN A 713 -3.95 -22.86 -5.03
N ASN A 714 -4.31 -23.93 -4.34
CA ASN A 714 -5.67 -24.13 -3.88
C ASN A 714 -5.90 -23.35 -2.59
N HIS A 715 -6.95 -22.51 -2.50
CA HIS A 715 -7.21 -21.72 -1.29
C HIS A 715 -7.35 -22.59 -0.03
N SER A 716 -7.74 -23.86 -0.20
CA SER A 716 -7.81 -24.81 0.91
C SER A 716 -6.47 -25.19 1.53
N ALA A 717 -5.37 -24.92 0.83
CA ALA A 717 -4.01 -25.13 1.33
C ALA A 717 -3.52 -23.97 2.21
N ASN A 718 -4.17 -22.79 2.16
CA ASN A 718 -3.69 -21.58 2.84
C ASN A 718 -3.91 -21.62 4.37
N GLY A 719 -4.62 -22.62 4.90
CA GLY A 719 -4.90 -22.79 6.33
C GLY A 719 -3.98 -23.80 7.02
N LEU A 720 -3.39 -23.42 8.16
CA LEU A 720 -2.58 -24.35 8.98
C LEU A 720 -3.48 -25.24 9.84
N GLY A 721 -3.54 -26.52 9.50
CA GLY A 721 -4.12 -27.57 10.34
C GLY A 721 -5.62 -27.78 10.15
N VAL A 722 -6.47 -26.91 10.71
CA VAL A 722 -7.93 -27.09 10.70
C VAL A 722 -8.52 -26.55 9.40
N GLN A 723 -9.32 -27.39 8.75
CA GLN A 723 -10.08 -27.04 7.54
C GLN A 723 -11.41 -26.47 7.99
N ASN A 724 -11.57 -25.14 7.92
CA ASN A 724 -12.78 -24.45 8.38
C ASN A 724 -13.88 -24.51 7.32
N PHE A 725 -15.08 -24.05 7.68
CA PHE A 725 -16.20 -23.95 6.75
C PHE A 725 -15.87 -23.13 5.52
N SER A 726 -15.16 -22.01 5.69
CA SER A 726 -14.72 -21.16 4.58
C SER A 726 -13.87 -21.87 3.53
N THR A 727 -13.31 -23.02 3.90
CA THR A 727 -12.47 -23.85 3.02
C THR A 727 -13.23 -25.02 2.40
N MET A 728 -14.03 -25.74 3.20
CA MET A 728 -14.69 -26.97 2.74
C MET A 728 -16.00 -26.71 2.01
N MET A 729 -16.72 -25.66 2.41
CA MET A 729 -18.08 -25.42 1.95
C MET A 729 -18.18 -24.87 0.53
N PRO A 730 -17.23 -24.07 0.02
CA PRO A 730 -17.16 -23.77 -1.41
C PRO A 730 -17.27 -25.01 -2.29
N TYR A 731 -16.54 -26.10 -1.97
CA TYR A 731 -16.63 -27.35 -2.74
C TYR A 731 -18.00 -28.02 -2.68
N ILE A 732 -18.63 -28.00 -1.51
CA ILE A 732 -19.94 -28.61 -1.28
C ILE A 732 -21.03 -27.81 -2.01
N PHE A 733 -21.07 -26.49 -1.85
CA PHE A 733 -22.06 -25.62 -2.47
C PHE A 733 -21.96 -25.62 -3.99
N GLN A 734 -20.75 -25.60 -4.54
CA GLN A 734 -20.54 -25.70 -6.00
C GLN A 734 -20.97 -27.04 -6.59
N CYS A 735 -21.14 -28.08 -5.76
CA CYS A 735 -21.72 -29.36 -6.16
C CYS A 735 -23.23 -29.47 -5.86
N GLY A 736 -23.88 -28.40 -5.37
CA GLY A 736 -25.29 -28.41 -4.97
C GLY A 736 -25.58 -29.06 -3.62
N GLY A 737 -24.56 -29.32 -2.80
CA GLY A 737 -24.71 -29.87 -1.45
C GLY A 737 -24.90 -28.80 -0.38
N ALA A 738 -25.24 -29.23 0.83
CA ALA A 738 -25.39 -28.36 2.00
C ALA A 738 -25.03 -29.10 3.30
N THR A 739 -24.97 -28.38 4.43
CA THR A 739 -24.75 -29.00 5.75
C THR A 739 -26.03 -29.56 6.37
N HIS A 740 -27.18 -28.96 6.04
CA HIS A 740 -28.50 -29.27 6.57
C HIS A 740 -29.55 -29.08 5.45
N GLU A 741 -30.68 -29.77 5.55
CA GLU A 741 -31.86 -29.50 4.72
C GLU A 741 -32.62 -28.27 5.26
N THR A 742 -33.25 -27.49 4.39
CA THR A 742 -34.09 -26.36 4.79
C THR A 742 -35.18 -26.82 5.75
N GLY A 743 -35.25 -26.19 6.94
CA GLY A 743 -36.21 -26.57 7.99
C GLY A 743 -35.93 -27.88 8.73
N ASN A 744 -34.78 -28.52 8.51
CA ASN A 744 -34.39 -29.78 9.18
C ASN A 744 -33.01 -29.65 9.82
N ILE A 745 -32.97 -29.80 11.14
CA ILE A 745 -31.73 -29.63 11.93
C ILE A 745 -30.77 -30.81 11.86
N LYS A 746 -31.14 -31.92 11.22
CA LYS A 746 -30.23 -33.04 11.00
C LYS A 746 -29.22 -32.71 9.92
N THR A 747 -27.97 -33.08 10.15
CA THR A 747 -26.93 -32.84 9.16
C THR A 747 -27.08 -33.76 7.95
N ILE A 748 -26.82 -33.24 6.76
CA ILE A 748 -26.83 -33.98 5.48
C ILE A 748 -25.45 -34.00 4.82
N ILE A 749 -24.37 -33.76 5.57
CA ILE A 749 -22.99 -33.77 5.04
C ILE A 749 -22.56 -35.11 4.40
N GLY A 750 -23.36 -36.17 4.58
CA GLY A 750 -23.19 -37.47 3.92
C GLY A 750 -23.96 -37.63 2.61
N SER A 751 -24.61 -36.57 2.09
CA SER A 751 -25.34 -36.61 0.80
C SER A 751 -24.39 -36.89 -0.36
N GLU A 752 -24.94 -37.29 -1.52
CA GLU A 752 -24.11 -37.56 -2.70
C GLU A 752 -23.37 -36.31 -3.18
N GLU A 753 -24.02 -35.15 -3.10
CA GLU A 753 -23.51 -33.84 -3.49
C GLU A 753 -22.40 -33.36 -2.54
N ALA A 754 -22.61 -33.47 -1.22
CA ALA A 754 -21.60 -33.13 -0.23
C ALA A 754 -20.38 -34.07 -0.33
N MET A 755 -20.62 -35.36 -0.52
CA MET A 755 -19.56 -36.34 -0.78
C MET A 755 -18.78 -36.02 -2.07
N LYS A 756 -19.46 -35.60 -3.14
CA LYS A 756 -18.81 -35.19 -4.40
C LYS A 756 -17.88 -34.01 -4.19
N GLY A 757 -18.35 -32.94 -3.53
CA GLY A 757 -17.54 -31.76 -3.24
C GLY A 757 -16.30 -32.09 -2.40
N LEU A 758 -16.47 -32.81 -1.29
CA LEU A 758 -15.36 -33.21 -0.42
C LEU A 758 -14.39 -34.19 -1.11
N THR A 759 -14.90 -35.02 -2.03
CA THR A 759 -14.03 -35.89 -2.85
C THR A 759 -13.18 -35.06 -3.81
N ILE A 760 -13.77 -34.09 -4.52
CA ILE A 760 -13.01 -33.18 -5.40
C ILE A 760 -11.90 -32.49 -4.60
N MET A 761 -12.22 -31.95 -3.42
CA MET A 761 -11.23 -31.34 -2.53
C MET A 761 -10.10 -32.32 -2.15
N ALA A 762 -10.44 -33.55 -1.75
CA ALA A 762 -9.44 -34.56 -1.37
C ALA A 762 -8.56 -34.98 -2.57
N GLU A 763 -9.14 -35.14 -3.75
CA GLU A 763 -8.45 -35.55 -4.97
C GLU A 763 -7.45 -34.50 -5.45
N SER A 764 -7.71 -33.21 -5.22
CA SER A 764 -6.75 -32.11 -5.46
C SER A 764 -5.37 -32.43 -4.90
N PHE A 765 -5.34 -32.91 -3.66
CA PHE A 765 -4.10 -33.23 -2.95
C PHE A 765 -3.63 -34.66 -3.23
N LEU A 766 -4.55 -35.63 -3.21
CA LEU A 766 -4.22 -37.06 -3.26
C LEU A 766 -3.90 -37.58 -4.66
N MET A 767 -4.52 -36.99 -5.70
CA MET A 767 -4.39 -37.46 -7.09
C MET A 767 -3.70 -36.44 -7.99
N TYR A 768 -3.98 -35.15 -7.80
CA TYR A 768 -3.44 -34.09 -8.66
C TYR A 768 -2.18 -33.42 -8.10
N ASP A 769 -1.67 -33.90 -6.96
CA ASP A 769 -0.41 -33.44 -6.35
C ASP A 769 -0.37 -31.92 -6.09
N MET A 770 -1.52 -31.30 -5.81
CA MET A 770 -1.56 -29.94 -5.26
C MET A 770 -1.09 -29.95 -3.81
N ASP A 771 -0.47 -28.86 -3.37
CA ASP A 771 0.02 -28.73 -2.00
C ASP A 771 -1.13 -28.77 -0.98
N TYR A 772 -1.00 -29.62 0.04
CA TYR A 772 -1.99 -29.70 1.13
C TYR A 772 -1.90 -28.50 2.09
N ILE A 773 -0.71 -27.91 2.25
CA ILE A 773 -0.46 -26.73 3.06
C ILE A 773 0.49 -25.81 2.31
N VAL A 774 0.09 -24.55 2.16
CA VAL A 774 0.92 -23.46 1.64
C VAL A 774 1.07 -22.42 2.74
N ALA A 775 2.29 -22.24 3.23
CA ALA A 775 2.55 -21.34 4.35
C ALA A 775 2.31 -19.86 3.99
N SER A 776 2.59 -19.49 2.74
CA SER A 776 2.31 -18.16 2.21
C SER A 776 2.16 -18.23 0.70
N PHE A 777 0.91 -18.16 0.22
CA PHE A 777 0.65 -18.13 -1.21
C PHE A 777 1.26 -16.87 -1.84
N TYR A 778 1.17 -15.71 -1.18
CA TYR A 778 1.82 -14.47 -1.62
C TYR A 778 3.30 -14.65 -1.97
N GLN A 779 4.09 -15.29 -1.08
CA GLN A 779 5.53 -15.50 -1.34
C GLN A 779 5.77 -16.48 -2.50
N SER A 780 4.99 -17.57 -2.55
CA SER A 780 5.09 -18.54 -3.64
C SER A 780 4.62 -18.00 -5.00
N PHE A 781 3.70 -17.04 -4.99
CA PHE A 781 3.26 -16.33 -6.19
C PHE A 781 4.34 -15.34 -6.67
N ARG A 782 4.93 -14.62 -5.72
CA ARG A 782 6.03 -13.68 -5.94
C ARG A 782 7.25 -14.35 -6.56
N ASP A 783 7.68 -15.49 -6.03
CA ASP A 783 8.83 -16.26 -6.54
C ASP A 783 8.51 -17.17 -7.74
N GLY A 784 7.24 -17.22 -8.16
CA GLY A 784 6.79 -17.96 -9.34
C GLY A 784 6.64 -19.48 -9.14
N THR A 785 6.78 -20.00 -7.92
CA THR A 785 6.55 -21.43 -7.62
C THR A 785 5.07 -21.81 -7.68
N LEU A 786 4.18 -20.91 -7.26
CA LEU A 786 2.72 -21.01 -7.41
C LEU A 786 2.24 -19.82 -8.25
N PRO A 787 2.46 -19.81 -9.58
CA PRO A 787 2.20 -18.65 -10.42
C PRO A 787 0.70 -18.38 -10.68
N ILE A 788 -0.16 -19.30 -10.24
CA ILE A 788 -1.61 -19.21 -10.41
C ILE A 788 -2.31 -19.88 -9.23
N GLY A 789 -3.42 -19.30 -8.76
CA GLY A 789 -4.21 -19.91 -7.71
C GLY A 789 -5.24 -19.00 -7.09
N THR A 790 -6.10 -19.58 -6.25
CA THR A 790 -7.13 -18.84 -5.53
C THR A 790 -6.58 -18.24 -4.25
N GLY A 791 -6.80 -16.94 -4.06
CA GLY A 791 -6.41 -16.17 -2.87
C GLY A 791 -7.55 -15.24 -2.45
N ASN A 792 -7.36 -14.53 -1.34
CA ASN A 792 -8.36 -13.61 -0.80
C ASN A 792 -7.92 -12.14 -0.86
N SER A 793 -8.73 -11.23 -0.30
CA SER A 793 -8.41 -9.80 -0.25
C SER A 793 -7.06 -9.49 0.40
N GLY A 794 -6.65 -10.28 1.41
CA GLY A 794 -5.35 -10.13 2.06
C GLY A 794 -4.18 -10.35 1.09
N MET A 795 -4.28 -11.34 0.20
CA MET A 795 -3.29 -11.53 -0.87
C MET A 795 -3.29 -10.37 -1.85
N TYR A 796 -4.47 -9.87 -2.22
CA TYR A 796 -4.61 -8.72 -3.12
C TYR A 796 -3.87 -7.50 -2.57
N THR A 797 -4.10 -7.15 -1.30
CA THR A 797 -3.43 -6.03 -0.63
C THR A 797 -1.91 -6.24 -0.58
N GLN A 798 -1.44 -7.46 -0.35
CA GLN A 798 0.00 -7.77 -0.34
C GLN A 798 0.63 -7.60 -1.73
N LEU A 799 -0.01 -8.08 -2.80
CA LEU A 799 0.51 -7.91 -4.16
C LEU A 799 0.54 -6.44 -4.59
N LEU A 800 -0.52 -5.70 -4.28
CA LEU A 800 -0.61 -4.28 -4.65
C LEU A 800 0.46 -3.42 -3.97
N ASN A 801 0.79 -3.70 -2.70
CA ASN A 801 1.60 -2.79 -1.87
C ASN A 801 3.00 -3.32 -1.52
N ALA A 802 3.25 -4.64 -1.62
CA ALA A 802 4.51 -5.24 -1.17
C ALA A 802 5.30 -5.98 -2.28
N ALA A 803 4.78 -6.02 -3.51
CA ALA A 803 5.42 -6.65 -4.67
C ALA A 803 5.48 -5.70 -5.89
N PRO A 804 6.13 -4.53 -5.78
CA PRO A 804 6.23 -3.57 -6.88
C PRO A 804 6.89 -4.18 -8.13
N GLU A 805 7.81 -5.14 -7.97
CA GLU A 805 8.46 -5.83 -9.08
C GLU A 805 7.50 -6.70 -9.94
N LEU A 806 6.29 -6.96 -9.42
CA LEU A 806 5.23 -7.65 -10.13
C LEU A 806 4.21 -6.69 -10.76
N ALA A 807 4.38 -5.37 -10.65
CA ALA A 807 3.49 -4.42 -11.32
C ALA A 807 3.32 -4.78 -12.80
N ASP A 808 2.07 -4.83 -13.26
CA ASP A 808 1.66 -5.23 -14.63
C ASP A 808 2.04 -6.68 -15.05
N LYS A 809 2.58 -7.51 -14.15
CA LYS A 809 2.92 -8.94 -14.36
C LYS A 809 1.95 -9.91 -13.71
N TRP A 810 0.84 -9.41 -13.15
CA TRP A 810 -0.24 -10.22 -12.61
C TRP A 810 -1.59 -9.55 -12.83
N ASP A 811 -2.64 -10.35 -12.75
CA ASP A 811 -4.03 -9.91 -12.87
C ASP A 811 -4.93 -10.89 -12.09
N VAL A 812 -6.22 -10.56 -11.96
CA VAL A 812 -7.24 -11.39 -11.33
C VAL A 812 -8.31 -11.85 -12.30
N ALA A 813 -8.94 -12.97 -11.98
CA ALA A 813 -10.15 -13.45 -12.64
C ALA A 813 -11.11 -14.04 -11.62
N LEU A 814 -12.34 -14.34 -12.05
CA LEU A 814 -13.33 -15.00 -11.20
C LEU A 814 -12.80 -16.34 -10.66
N TYR A 815 -13.25 -16.72 -9.47
CA TYR A 815 -12.90 -18.00 -8.85
C TYR A 815 -13.21 -19.17 -9.81
N PRO A 816 -12.26 -20.06 -10.15
CA PRO A 816 -12.49 -21.15 -11.10
C PRO A 816 -13.36 -22.22 -10.44
N GLY A 817 -14.66 -22.10 -10.68
CA GLY A 817 -15.68 -22.90 -10.01
C GLY A 817 -15.89 -24.28 -10.61
N ILE A 818 -16.87 -25.02 -10.10
CA ILE A 818 -17.21 -26.36 -10.60
C ILE A 818 -18.36 -26.23 -11.60
N THR A 819 -18.19 -26.82 -12.79
CA THR A 819 -19.23 -26.86 -13.81
C THR A 819 -20.36 -27.79 -13.38
N ASP A 820 -21.60 -27.30 -13.43
CA ASP A 820 -22.78 -28.09 -13.15
C ASP A 820 -23.25 -28.92 -14.36
N GLU A 821 -24.37 -29.64 -14.21
CA GLU A 821 -24.93 -30.48 -15.27
C GLU A 821 -25.45 -29.71 -16.48
N ASN A 822 -25.71 -28.39 -16.34
CA ASN A 822 -26.17 -27.51 -17.40
C ASN A 822 -25.02 -26.84 -18.16
N GLY A 823 -23.79 -26.95 -17.65
CA GLY A 823 -22.60 -26.32 -18.22
C GLY A 823 -22.28 -24.96 -17.60
N ASP A 824 -23.02 -24.53 -16.57
CA ASP A 824 -22.77 -23.28 -15.87
C ASP A 824 -21.69 -23.48 -14.78
N VAL A 825 -20.77 -22.53 -14.66
CA VAL A 825 -19.70 -22.60 -13.65
C VAL A 825 -20.23 -22.04 -12.32
N GLN A 826 -20.39 -22.91 -11.34
CA GLN A 826 -20.78 -22.54 -9.99
C GLN A 826 -19.55 -22.07 -9.22
N ARG A 827 -19.51 -20.80 -8.79
CA ARG A 827 -18.34 -20.15 -8.16
C ARG A 827 -18.52 -19.83 -6.69
N TRP A 828 -19.38 -20.58 -5.99
CA TRP A 828 -19.73 -20.31 -4.60
C TRP A 828 -18.49 -20.29 -3.71
N THR A 829 -18.27 -19.18 -3.01
CA THR A 829 -17.19 -18.98 -2.02
C THR A 829 -17.76 -18.52 -0.68
N SER A 830 -16.93 -18.55 0.36
CA SER A 830 -17.22 -17.83 1.61
C SER A 830 -16.59 -16.43 1.58
N GLY A 831 -17.07 -15.52 2.43
CA GLY A 831 -16.64 -14.12 2.42
C GLY A 831 -17.16 -13.28 3.60
N ALA A 832 -17.79 -13.86 4.63
CA ALA A 832 -18.20 -13.07 5.79
C ALA A 832 -16.99 -12.64 6.64
N ALA A 833 -16.86 -11.34 6.87
CA ALA A 833 -15.84 -10.76 7.72
C ALA A 833 -16.45 -10.21 9.01
N SER A 834 -16.76 -8.90 9.06
CA SER A 834 -17.34 -8.25 10.22
C SER A 834 -18.79 -7.80 9.98
N THR A 835 -19.47 -7.51 11.08
CA THR A 835 -20.89 -7.16 11.11
C THR A 835 -21.19 -6.05 12.11
N CYS A 836 -22.35 -5.44 11.96
CA CYS A 836 -22.97 -4.51 12.89
C CYS A 836 -24.12 -5.21 13.64
N ILE A 837 -24.21 -5.01 14.96
CA ILE A 837 -25.24 -5.60 15.82
C ILE A 837 -25.91 -4.54 16.71
N ILE A 838 -27.18 -4.75 17.04
CA ILE A 838 -27.92 -3.97 18.05
C ILE A 838 -28.24 -4.91 19.23
N PHE A 839 -27.98 -4.46 20.46
CA PHE A 839 -28.29 -5.24 21.66
C PHE A 839 -29.79 -5.21 21.97
N GLY A 840 -30.35 -6.37 22.34
CA GLY A 840 -31.79 -6.51 22.60
C GLY A 840 -32.29 -5.81 23.88
N ASN A 841 -31.39 -5.34 24.74
CA ASN A 841 -31.71 -4.64 25.98
C ASN A 841 -31.50 -3.11 25.90
N THR A 842 -31.17 -2.56 24.74
CA THR A 842 -31.03 -1.10 24.55
C THR A 842 -32.39 -0.38 24.64
N GLU A 843 -32.36 0.85 25.13
CA GLU A 843 -33.50 1.79 25.07
C GLU A 843 -33.39 2.77 23.89
N MET A 844 -32.33 2.68 23.08
CA MET A 844 -32.01 3.56 21.94
C MET A 844 -31.97 2.77 20.62
N ASP A 845 -32.87 1.80 20.44
CA ASP A 845 -32.87 0.89 19.28
C ASP A 845 -33.10 1.64 17.95
N LYS A 846 -33.97 2.65 17.94
CA LYS A 846 -34.26 3.49 16.76
C LYS A 846 -33.07 4.34 16.36
N GLU A 847 -32.39 4.95 17.32
CA GLU A 847 -31.18 5.74 17.09
C GLU A 847 -30.03 4.85 16.61
N ALA A 848 -29.88 3.66 17.19
CA ALA A 848 -28.92 2.66 16.74
C ALA A 848 -29.19 2.23 15.29
N TRP A 849 -30.46 2.00 14.93
CA TRP A 849 -30.84 1.64 13.56
C TRP A 849 -30.55 2.75 12.55
N GLN A 850 -30.83 4.01 12.91
CA GLN A 850 -30.46 5.16 12.06
C GLN A 850 -28.95 5.29 11.87
N LEU A 851 -28.16 5.01 12.92
CA LEU A 851 -26.70 4.99 12.79
C LEU A 851 -26.24 3.89 11.84
N LEU A 852 -26.83 2.69 11.92
CA LEU A 852 -26.51 1.57 11.05
C LEU A 852 -26.90 1.85 9.60
N ASP A 853 -28.06 2.47 9.34
CA ASP A 853 -28.45 2.93 8.01
C ASP A 853 -27.44 3.91 7.42
N TRP A 854 -27.09 4.94 8.20
CA TRP A 854 -26.10 5.93 7.81
C TRP A 854 -24.74 5.29 7.56
N TRP A 855 -24.24 4.49 8.50
CA TRP A 855 -22.93 3.85 8.41
C TRP A 855 -22.83 2.92 7.21
N MET A 856 -23.90 2.18 6.90
CA MET A 856 -23.95 1.21 5.79
C MET A 856 -24.34 1.83 4.45
N SER A 857 -24.55 3.15 4.36
CA SER A 857 -24.89 3.83 3.12
C SER A 857 -23.71 3.91 2.15
N ASP A 858 -24.02 3.96 0.86
CA ASP A 858 -23.04 4.01 -0.23
C ASP A 858 -22.12 5.21 -0.05
N GLU A 859 -22.68 6.38 0.23
CA GLU A 859 -21.94 7.63 0.36
C GLU A 859 -21.00 7.61 1.56
N VAL A 860 -21.46 7.11 2.71
CA VAL A 860 -20.67 7.11 3.96
C VAL A 860 -19.56 6.08 3.91
N GLN A 861 -19.81 4.89 3.41
CA GLN A 861 -18.79 3.85 3.25
C GLN A 861 -17.71 4.25 2.23
N THR A 862 -18.13 4.89 1.13
CA THR A 862 -17.22 5.40 0.10
C THR A 862 -16.34 6.53 0.65
N GLU A 863 -16.95 7.51 1.33
CA GLU A 863 -16.23 8.59 2.00
C GLU A 863 -15.27 8.06 3.07
N PHE A 864 -15.65 7.03 3.82
CA PHE A 864 -14.78 6.40 4.80
C PHE A 864 -13.57 5.73 4.13
N ALA A 865 -13.77 5.02 3.02
CA ALA A 865 -12.69 4.43 2.24
C ALA A 865 -11.71 5.49 1.71
N PHE A 866 -12.23 6.62 1.20
CA PHE A 866 -11.40 7.75 0.78
C PHE A 866 -10.60 8.35 1.92
N ARG A 867 -11.24 8.62 3.08
CA ARG A 867 -10.56 9.16 4.27
C ARG A 867 -9.48 8.23 4.80
N LEU A 868 -9.73 6.92 4.79
CA LEU A 868 -8.74 5.93 5.20
C LEU A 868 -7.49 6.03 4.34
N GLN A 869 -7.64 5.97 3.01
CA GLN A 869 -6.48 6.01 2.13
C GLN A 869 -5.77 7.37 2.15
N SER A 870 -6.51 8.48 2.09
CA SER A 870 -5.91 9.82 2.07
C SER A 870 -5.16 10.18 3.36
N SER A 871 -5.54 9.56 4.48
CA SER A 871 -4.98 9.87 5.80
C SER A 871 -3.97 8.84 6.31
N LEU A 872 -4.04 7.60 5.82
CA LEU A 872 -3.23 6.49 6.32
C LEU A 872 -2.36 5.84 5.23
N GLY A 873 -2.63 6.08 3.94
CA GLY A 873 -1.90 5.51 2.81
C GLY A 873 -2.76 4.59 1.93
N ASN A 874 -2.35 4.41 0.67
CA ASN A 874 -3.09 3.65 -0.35
C ASN A 874 -3.30 2.17 0.04
N GLU A 875 -2.47 1.62 0.93
CA GLU A 875 -2.57 0.25 1.43
C GLU A 875 -3.79 0.01 2.33
N TYR A 876 -4.41 1.06 2.86
CA TYR A 876 -5.58 1.01 3.74
C TYR A 876 -6.88 0.84 2.96
N LEU A 877 -7.05 -0.33 2.33
CA LEU A 877 -8.22 -0.69 1.56
C LEU A 877 -9.42 -1.04 2.45
N TRP A 878 -10.55 -0.38 2.21
CA TRP A 878 -11.82 -0.72 2.86
C TRP A 878 -12.61 -1.74 2.04
N LEU A 879 -12.95 -2.86 2.68
CA LEU A 879 -13.63 -4.02 2.09
C LEU A 879 -15.13 -3.99 2.38
N SER A 880 -15.83 -2.94 1.94
CA SER A 880 -17.26 -2.78 2.24
C SER A 880 -18.06 -4.00 1.74
N ALA A 881 -18.96 -4.52 2.58
CA ALA A 881 -19.94 -5.52 2.16
C ALA A 881 -21.01 -4.93 1.24
N ASN A 882 -21.17 -3.60 1.26
CA ASN A 882 -22.01 -2.88 0.33
C ASN A 882 -21.32 -2.82 -1.04
N THR A 883 -21.90 -3.50 -2.04
CA THR A 883 -21.27 -3.66 -3.35
C THR A 883 -21.18 -2.38 -4.15
N ASP A 884 -22.11 -1.44 -3.96
CA ASP A 884 -22.11 -0.14 -4.63
C ASP A 884 -21.07 0.78 -4.00
N ALA A 885 -20.97 0.78 -2.67
CA ALA A 885 -19.89 1.45 -1.96
C ALA A 885 -18.51 0.90 -2.35
N PHE A 886 -18.36 -0.44 -2.43
CA PHE A 886 -17.11 -1.07 -2.85
C PHE A 886 -16.73 -0.66 -4.27
N ARG A 887 -17.69 -0.63 -5.20
CA ARG A 887 -17.49 -0.19 -6.59
C ARG A 887 -17.06 1.28 -6.67
N ALA A 888 -17.61 2.15 -5.83
CA ALA A 888 -17.25 3.56 -5.76
C ALA A 888 -15.92 3.82 -5.02
N SER A 889 -15.50 2.90 -4.15
CA SER A 889 -14.28 3.01 -3.36
C SER A 889 -13.00 3.03 -4.22
N PRO A 890 -11.88 3.61 -3.72
CA PRO A 890 -10.62 3.76 -4.43
C PRO A 890 -9.82 2.44 -4.55
N TRP A 891 -10.34 1.52 -5.37
CA TRP A 891 -9.67 0.30 -5.83
C TRP A 891 -9.25 0.43 -7.30
N PRO A 892 -8.24 -0.32 -7.79
CA PRO A 892 -7.89 -0.33 -9.22
C PRO A 892 -9.09 -0.69 -10.11
N ALA A 893 -9.42 0.15 -11.09
CA ALA A 893 -10.66 0.01 -11.88
C ALA A 893 -10.76 -1.32 -12.64
N GLU A 894 -9.64 -1.83 -13.15
CA GLU A 894 -9.58 -3.08 -13.93
C GLU A 894 -10.00 -4.34 -13.14
N HIS A 895 -9.86 -4.33 -11.81
CA HIS A 895 -10.20 -5.49 -10.96
C HIS A 895 -11.57 -5.36 -10.28
N LYS A 896 -12.14 -4.14 -10.17
CA LYS A 896 -13.38 -3.89 -9.42
C LYS A 896 -14.54 -4.73 -9.90
N ASP A 897 -14.76 -4.79 -11.21
CA ASP A 897 -15.91 -5.50 -11.78
C ASP A 897 -15.84 -7.00 -11.49
N ILE A 898 -14.65 -7.58 -11.57
CA ILE A 898 -14.40 -9.00 -11.28
C ILE A 898 -14.68 -9.28 -9.80
N ILE A 899 -14.20 -8.42 -8.90
CA ILE A 899 -14.41 -8.60 -7.46
C ILE A 899 -15.89 -8.42 -7.10
N VAL A 900 -16.57 -7.39 -7.63
CA VAL A 900 -18.00 -7.18 -7.38
C VAL A 900 -18.84 -8.34 -7.93
N GLU A 901 -18.51 -8.85 -9.12
CA GLU A 901 -19.14 -10.05 -9.64
C GLU A 901 -18.93 -11.25 -8.70
N GLN A 902 -17.69 -11.45 -8.20
CA GLN A 902 -17.37 -12.53 -7.28
C GLN A 902 -18.08 -12.40 -5.91
N LEU A 903 -18.30 -11.18 -5.40
CA LEU A 903 -19.04 -10.96 -4.15
C LEU A 903 -20.48 -11.48 -4.23
N ASN A 904 -21.10 -11.48 -5.41
CA ASN A 904 -22.44 -12.06 -5.63
C ASN A 904 -22.45 -13.59 -5.53
N TRP A 905 -21.28 -14.23 -5.63
CA TRP A 905 -21.09 -15.67 -5.45
C TRP A 905 -20.74 -16.05 -4.00
N ILE A 906 -20.91 -15.16 -3.04
CA ILE A 906 -20.74 -15.54 -1.63
C ILE A 906 -21.96 -16.33 -1.14
N TYR A 907 -21.69 -17.48 -0.53
CA TYR A 907 -22.66 -18.27 0.22
C TYR A 907 -22.00 -18.78 1.51
N GLU A 908 -22.44 -18.24 2.64
CA GLU A 908 -22.03 -18.70 3.97
C GLU A 908 -22.85 -19.87 4.52
N VAL A 909 -22.24 -20.61 5.44
CA VAL A 909 -22.91 -21.74 6.10
C VAL A 909 -23.98 -21.26 7.07
N PRO A 910 -25.22 -21.79 6.98
CA PRO A 910 -26.23 -21.52 7.99
C PRO A 910 -25.78 -22.06 9.35
N ARG A 911 -25.92 -21.24 10.39
CA ARG A 911 -25.52 -21.61 11.75
C ARG A 911 -26.68 -22.29 12.47
N VAL A 912 -26.38 -23.44 13.07
CA VAL A 912 -27.26 -24.22 13.95
C VAL A 912 -26.62 -24.40 15.34
N PRO A 913 -27.38 -24.73 16.40
CA PRO A 913 -26.81 -25.13 17.68
C PRO A 913 -25.84 -26.31 17.50
N GLY A 914 -24.57 -26.12 17.86
CA GLY A 914 -23.53 -27.13 17.63
C GLY A 914 -22.75 -27.00 16.32
N SER A 915 -22.91 -25.90 15.56
CA SER A 915 -22.15 -25.65 14.31
C SER A 915 -20.63 -25.85 14.43
N TYR A 916 -20.04 -25.46 15.58
CA TYR A 916 -18.60 -25.66 15.82
C TYR A 916 -18.20 -27.16 15.77
N MET A 917 -19.13 -28.07 16.11
CA MET A 917 -18.93 -29.51 16.04
C MET A 917 -19.02 -30.00 14.60
N VAL A 918 -19.97 -29.45 13.83
CA VAL A 918 -20.12 -29.75 12.39
C VAL A 918 -18.81 -29.41 11.67
N GLU A 919 -18.33 -28.19 11.83
CA GLU A 919 -17.07 -27.71 11.23
C GLU A 919 -15.89 -28.59 11.63
N ARG A 920 -15.74 -28.83 12.94
CA ARG A 920 -14.60 -29.59 13.47
C ARG A 920 -14.60 -31.05 13.00
N GLU A 921 -15.73 -31.74 13.05
CA GLU A 921 -15.76 -33.16 12.67
C GLU A 921 -15.69 -33.34 11.14
N MET A 922 -16.18 -32.39 10.34
CA MET A 922 -15.89 -32.34 8.90
C MET A 922 -14.39 -32.17 8.65
N SER A 923 -13.74 -31.23 9.33
CA SER A 923 -12.29 -31.05 9.26
C SER A 923 -11.54 -32.32 9.63
N ASN A 924 -11.94 -32.98 10.73
CA ASN A 924 -11.33 -34.23 11.17
C ASN A 924 -11.47 -35.33 10.11
N ALA A 925 -12.65 -35.47 9.49
CA ALA A 925 -12.88 -36.44 8.44
C ALA A 925 -11.98 -36.19 7.21
N MET A 926 -11.85 -34.93 6.79
CA MET A 926 -10.97 -34.54 5.70
C MET A 926 -9.49 -34.80 6.01
N ILE A 927 -9.02 -34.45 7.21
CA ILE A 927 -7.65 -34.72 7.64
C ILE A 927 -7.39 -36.24 7.70
N SER A 928 -8.31 -37.01 8.29
CA SER A 928 -8.20 -38.48 8.33
C SER A 928 -8.12 -39.08 6.93
N ALA A 929 -8.88 -38.57 5.96
CA ALA A 929 -8.83 -39.05 4.58
C ALA A 929 -7.53 -38.64 3.88
N CYS A 930 -7.17 -37.36 3.90
CA CYS A 930 -6.05 -36.82 3.12
C CYS A 930 -4.68 -37.19 3.72
N THR A 931 -4.54 -37.18 5.05
CA THR A 931 -3.26 -37.46 5.70
C THR A 931 -3.21 -38.82 6.38
N GLY A 932 -4.37 -39.33 6.85
CA GLY A 932 -4.47 -40.61 7.56
C GLY A 932 -4.69 -41.83 6.66
N GLY A 933 -5.05 -41.62 5.38
CA GLY A 933 -5.37 -42.69 4.43
C GLY A 933 -6.67 -43.43 4.74
N GLU A 934 -7.55 -42.85 5.58
CA GLU A 934 -8.87 -43.41 5.86
C GLU A 934 -9.82 -43.20 4.67
N ASN A 935 -10.83 -44.05 4.55
CA ASN A 935 -11.86 -43.84 3.55
C ASN A 935 -12.76 -42.66 3.96
N LEU A 936 -12.84 -41.63 3.10
CA LEU A 936 -13.59 -40.40 3.39
C LEU A 936 -15.05 -40.65 3.82
N ARG A 937 -15.76 -41.56 3.14
CA ARG A 937 -17.16 -41.87 3.49
C ARG A 937 -17.26 -42.49 4.88
N ALA A 938 -16.39 -43.44 5.21
CA ALA A 938 -16.37 -44.04 6.54
C ALA A 938 -16.01 -43.02 7.64
N ALA A 939 -15.10 -42.08 7.36
CA ALA A 939 -14.75 -41.01 8.29
C ALA A 939 -15.92 -40.05 8.51
N LEU A 940 -16.65 -39.70 7.44
CA LEU A 940 -17.85 -38.86 7.52
C LEU A 940 -19.00 -39.55 8.25
N ASP A 941 -19.22 -40.85 8.07
CA ASP A 941 -20.23 -41.60 8.83
C ASP A 941 -19.98 -41.52 10.34
N VAL A 942 -18.71 -41.55 10.77
CA VAL A 942 -18.33 -41.36 12.18
C VAL A 942 -18.51 -39.91 12.62
N ALA A 943 -18.20 -38.94 11.75
CA ALA A 943 -18.39 -37.52 12.03
C ALA A 943 -19.88 -37.20 12.26
N ILE A 944 -20.78 -37.69 11.39
CA ILE A 944 -22.24 -37.49 11.49
C ILE A 944 -22.76 -37.93 12.87
N LEU A 945 -22.37 -39.12 13.35
CA LEU A 945 -22.79 -39.60 14.68
C LEU A 945 -22.35 -38.70 15.83
N ARG A 946 -21.18 -38.06 15.72
CA ARG A 946 -20.67 -37.13 16.74
C ARG A 946 -21.36 -35.78 16.65
N ILE A 947 -21.60 -35.31 15.43
CA ILE A 947 -22.32 -34.07 15.13
C ILE A 947 -23.73 -34.17 15.69
N ASP A 948 -24.51 -35.18 15.28
CA ASP A 948 -25.90 -35.36 15.69
C ASP A 948 -26.02 -35.38 17.22
N ARG A 949 -25.12 -36.08 17.90
CA ARG A 949 -25.10 -36.13 19.36
C ARG A 949 -24.86 -34.78 20.02
N GLU A 950 -23.96 -33.95 19.48
CA GLU A 950 -23.71 -32.62 20.05
C GLU A 950 -24.82 -31.64 19.68
N VAL A 951 -25.35 -31.71 18.46
CA VAL A 951 -26.50 -30.90 18.01
C VAL A 951 -27.72 -31.20 18.89
N GLU A 952 -28.06 -32.47 19.14
CA GLU A 952 -29.14 -32.87 20.06
C GLU A 952 -28.92 -32.29 21.47
N LYS A 953 -27.71 -32.44 22.02
CA LYS A 953 -27.36 -31.90 23.33
C LYS A 953 -27.49 -30.38 23.39
N LYS A 954 -27.10 -29.66 22.34
CA LYS A 954 -27.23 -28.21 22.26
C LYS A 954 -28.69 -27.78 22.09
N LEU A 955 -29.49 -28.55 21.37
CA LEU A 955 -30.94 -28.32 21.30
C LEU A 955 -31.63 -28.51 22.64
N GLU A 956 -31.20 -29.48 23.46
CA GLU A 956 -31.66 -29.61 24.85
C GLU A 956 -31.22 -28.42 25.70
N GLU A 957 -29.96 -27.97 25.57
CA GLU A 957 -29.40 -26.84 26.30
C GLU A 957 -30.17 -25.53 26.06
N PHE A 958 -30.58 -25.29 24.81
CA PHE A 958 -31.36 -24.11 24.42
C PHE A 958 -32.88 -24.32 24.45
N GLY A 959 -33.36 -25.48 24.93
CA GLY A 959 -34.78 -25.75 25.15
C GLY A 959 -35.61 -25.99 23.89
N TYR A 960 -34.98 -26.36 22.78
CA TYR A 960 -35.64 -26.84 21.56
C TYR A 960 -36.02 -28.32 21.65
N LEU A 961 -35.25 -29.10 22.41
CA LEU A 961 -35.47 -30.53 22.63
C LEU A 961 -35.77 -30.79 24.11
N VAL A 962 -36.83 -31.55 24.40
CA VAL A 962 -37.17 -32.02 25.75
C VAL A 962 -37.49 -33.50 25.70
N ASP A 963 -36.78 -34.32 26.48
CA ASP A 963 -36.92 -35.78 26.50
C ASP A 963 -36.83 -36.44 25.12
N GLY A 964 -35.95 -35.92 24.24
CA GLY A 964 -35.78 -36.41 22.87
C GLY A 964 -36.90 -36.04 21.90
N VAL A 965 -37.82 -35.14 22.30
CA VAL A 965 -38.89 -34.62 21.45
C VAL A 965 -38.64 -33.15 21.17
N LEU A 966 -38.67 -32.78 19.89
CA LEU A 966 -38.57 -31.38 19.46
C LEU A 966 -39.85 -30.64 19.88
N VAL A 967 -39.72 -29.67 20.78
CA VAL A 967 -40.84 -28.89 21.33
C VAL A 967 -40.99 -27.51 20.67
N LYS A 968 -39.96 -27.08 19.92
CA LYS A 968 -39.94 -25.87 19.10
C LYS A 968 -39.32 -26.20 17.74
N GLU A 969 -39.95 -25.77 16.67
CA GLU A 969 -39.37 -25.89 15.34
C GLU A 969 -38.10 -25.03 15.23
N PHE A 970 -37.06 -25.54 14.57
CA PHE A 970 -35.84 -24.80 14.28
C PHE A 970 -35.68 -24.73 12.77
N ILE A 971 -35.74 -23.52 12.23
CA ILE A 971 -35.64 -23.29 10.79
C ILE A 971 -34.17 -23.07 10.44
N VAL A 972 -33.63 -23.93 9.58
CA VAL A 972 -32.31 -23.71 8.96
C VAL A 972 -32.53 -22.94 7.66
N PRO A 973 -31.96 -21.74 7.51
CA PRO A 973 -32.16 -20.92 6.32
C PRO A 973 -31.29 -21.39 5.16
N ASP A 974 -31.76 -21.13 3.95
CA ASP A 974 -31.00 -21.19 2.71
C ASP A 974 -30.95 -19.80 2.04
N ILE A 975 -30.17 -19.69 0.96
CA ILE A 975 -30.00 -18.41 0.25
C ILE A 975 -31.31 -17.89 -0.34
N ASP A 976 -32.20 -18.78 -0.78
CA ASP A 976 -33.49 -18.39 -1.38
C ASP A 976 -34.46 -17.86 -0.33
N THR A 977 -34.43 -18.41 0.88
CA THR A 977 -35.16 -17.90 2.05
C THR A 977 -34.78 -16.46 2.34
N VAL A 978 -33.47 -16.17 2.39
CA VAL A 978 -32.97 -14.81 2.66
C VAL A 978 -33.30 -13.85 1.51
N ARG A 979 -33.13 -14.28 0.25
CA ARG A 979 -33.52 -13.48 -0.92
C ARG A 979 -35.00 -13.11 -0.88
N GLY A 980 -35.87 -14.05 -0.53
CA GLY A 980 -37.30 -13.80 -0.37
C GLY A 980 -37.66 -12.86 0.79
N TRP A 981 -36.75 -12.57 1.71
CA TRP A 981 -36.93 -11.53 2.74
C TRP A 981 -36.49 -10.14 2.27
N LEU A 982 -35.65 -10.07 1.23
CA LEU A 982 -35.15 -8.82 0.64
C LEU A 982 -36.02 -8.32 -0.52
N GLU A 983 -36.82 -9.21 -1.14
CA GLU A 983 -37.90 -8.90 -2.11
C GLU A 983 -39.16 -8.37 -1.41
#